data_AF-A0A8J8VZ74-F1
#
_entry.id   AF-A0A8J8VZ74-F1
#
_cell.length_a   1.000
_cell.length_b   1.000
_cell.length_c   1.000
_cell.angle_alpha   90.00
_cell.angle_beta   90.00
_cell.angle_gamma   90.00
#
_symmetry.space_group_name_H-M   'P 1'
#
loop_
_entity.id
_entity.type
_entity.pdbx_description
1 polymer ?
#
loop_
_entity_poly.entity_id
_entity_poly.type
_entity_poly.pdbx_seq_one_letter_code
_entity_poly.pdbx_strand_id
1 'polypeptide(L)'
;MSQIQPTPKHTFAERAAANDFNDAQILNSNNPAGAEIPQDSDVVVAGGGIHGLIYAIHAAKYKPGKLNISLIEKSTKPGYKIGESTLPLFSLWCKMHGLTAEYMLRLFGLKDGLCFYFLDRENQGEYTDFCSNGTPGVFLSGFQVERPISELLFTLLAQRNGVNVFHGRQVDFNGSTIQGGVKSNKIAINPGKFDGKPATTIDSSLLVDATGRFRQLASKKASLHRFEGWNYDAFWGYFDCPTDESNIPFRYYEGDHTNHLCFPEGWAWVIRLPSWEGSSIPNLMDMISYLLDCAEAGVPGDQIPSSEELAKMFDLKFRWTTSIGFAVRNDVKYPEDMSAYGTREAERKFNYFVQKYDLIKKFMGNFRLIENLYGPGTTWYIRKSLTYQSPVVSGPGWLAVGDACGFTNPLHSPGITAAMSTSTYAAELTHKALDEAKRVADAKAAELSIRKTLAPYDEFAKKLIPSLNQMNKFHYVCFREPRLGPQVSFLWQFFAGIGIPGWQLIRQDYNLTFDTYVDHSINWAWGSQVPEFDAVARKAIELIAPIPLEETIPESIVREVIDYSNEIKRAAVDSNRFNFRWDGLLRYYDLYLNYDEKKNWKDVFSRQCKGCGAWLVCRPDWLKCHSCGKQRTAEEAAITWNPPLAVDEVKALVRASDAKPASRAAPKEAVHEQQLKDGSVVVTHAVEITA
;
A
#
# COMPACT_ATOMS: atom_id res chain seq x y z
N MET A 1 -34.60 4.53 4.12
CA MET A 1 -34.51 5.89 4.72
C MET A 1 -33.62 6.71 3.81
N SER A 2 -34.02 7.89 3.34
CA SER A 2 -33.13 8.75 2.55
C SER A 2 -31.88 9.03 3.38
N GLN A 3 -30.72 8.52 2.98
CA GLN A 3 -29.46 8.83 3.65
C GLN A 3 -29.23 10.34 3.51
N ILE A 4 -29.40 11.07 4.61
CA ILE A 4 -29.22 12.52 4.62
C ILE A 4 -27.72 12.76 4.56
N GLN A 5 -27.26 13.39 3.47
CA GLN A 5 -25.88 13.82 3.34
C GLN A 5 -25.49 14.69 4.54
N PRO A 6 -24.41 14.37 5.27
CA PRO A 6 -23.97 15.18 6.39
C PRO A 6 -23.75 16.64 5.96
N THR A 7 -24.03 17.59 6.85
CA THR A 7 -23.68 18.99 6.62
C THR A 7 -22.18 19.17 6.93
N PRO A 8 -21.38 19.78 6.03
CA PRO A 8 -19.96 20.04 6.29
C PRO A 8 -19.82 20.98 7.50
N LYS A 9 -18.78 20.74 8.31
CA LYS A 9 -18.45 21.52 9.51
C LYS A 9 -17.01 22.03 9.40
N HIS A 10 -16.74 23.20 9.99
CA HIS A 10 -15.41 23.82 10.06
C HIS A 10 -14.86 23.82 11.49
N THR A 11 -15.07 22.71 12.20
CA THR A 11 -14.84 22.61 13.65
C THR A 11 -13.37 22.84 14.00
N PHE A 12 -12.46 22.29 13.21
CA PHE A 12 -11.03 22.36 13.50
C PHE A 12 -10.43 23.68 13.03
N ALA A 13 -10.86 24.21 11.88
CA ALA A 13 -10.47 25.55 11.41
C ALA A 13 -10.87 26.65 12.41
N GLU A 14 -12.13 26.65 12.85
CA GLU A 14 -12.63 27.62 13.83
C GLU A 14 -11.91 27.48 15.17
N ARG A 15 -11.71 26.23 15.66
CA ARG A 15 -10.98 25.98 16.91
C ARG A 15 -9.52 26.43 16.84
N ALA A 16 -8.83 26.15 15.74
CA ALA A 16 -7.44 26.54 15.56
C ALA A 16 -7.29 28.07 15.57
N ALA A 17 -8.16 28.77 14.84
CA ALA A 17 -8.18 30.24 14.81
C ALA A 17 -8.54 30.85 16.17
N ALA A 18 -9.54 30.31 16.87
CA ALA A 18 -10.00 30.84 18.15
C ALA A 18 -8.98 30.69 19.30
N ASN A 19 -8.10 29.68 19.22
CA ASN A 19 -7.13 29.36 20.28
C ASN A 19 -5.67 29.58 19.86
N ASP A 20 -5.42 30.11 18.65
CA ASP A 20 -4.08 30.26 18.04
C ASP A 20 -3.25 28.96 18.11
N PHE A 21 -3.88 27.83 17.77
CA PHE A 21 -3.22 26.53 17.83
C PHE A 21 -2.27 26.32 16.65
N ASN A 22 -1.08 25.82 16.95
CA ASN A 22 -0.19 25.24 15.94
C ASN A 22 -0.70 23.87 15.46
N ASP A 23 -0.10 23.36 14.38
CA ASP A 23 -0.45 22.08 13.74
C ASP A 23 -0.58 20.91 14.74
N ALA A 24 0.35 20.78 15.69
CA ALA A 24 0.33 19.69 16.67
C ALA A 24 -0.78 19.87 17.71
N GLN A 25 -0.98 21.10 18.19
CA GLN A 25 -2.01 21.42 19.17
C GLN A 25 -3.41 21.13 18.62
N ILE A 26 -3.70 21.53 17.38
CA ILE A 26 -5.02 21.26 16.78
C ILE A 26 -5.26 19.77 16.57
N LEU A 27 -4.27 19.02 16.06
CA LEU A 27 -4.37 17.57 15.90
C LEU A 27 -4.63 16.86 17.23
N ASN A 28 -3.87 17.24 18.26
CA ASN A 28 -3.96 16.63 19.60
C ASN A 28 -5.26 17.02 20.32
N SER A 29 -5.87 18.16 19.96
CA SER A 29 -7.18 18.58 20.52
C SER A 29 -8.34 17.66 20.16
N ASN A 30 -8.14 16.76 19.19
CA ASN A 30 -9.14 15.78 18.76
C ASN A 30 -8.99 14.41 19.48
N ASN A 31 -8.05 14.27 20.40
CA ASN A 31 -7.86 13.03 21.14
C ASN A 31 -9.02 12.76 22.13
N PRO A 32 -9.50 11.51 22.24
CA PRO A 32 -10.61 11.16 23.13
C PRO A 32 -10.29 11.38 24.62
N ALA A 33 -9.03 11.22 25.04
CA ALA A 33 -8.59 11.49 26.41
C ALA A 33 -8.14 12.96 26.64
N GLY A 34 -8.28 13.83 25.64
CA GLY A 34 -7.80 15.22 25.67
C GLY A 34 -6.39 15.40 25.10
N ALA A 35 -5.95 16.66 25.04
CA ALA A 35 -4.70 17.06 24.36
C ALA A 35 -3.41 16.76 25.16
N GLU A 36 -3.54 16.45 26.45
CA GLU A 36 -2.43 16.13 27.33
C GLU A 36 -2.08 14.64 27.27
N ILE A 37 -0.79 14.34 27.46
CA ILE A 37 -0.30 12.97 27.53
C ILE A 37 -0.85 12.30 28.79
N PRO A 38 -1.51 11.13 28.70
CA PRO A 38 -2.02 10.43 29.87
C PRO A 38 -0.88 9.87 30.72
N GLN A 39 -1.10 9.73 32.02
CA GLN A 39 -0.13 9.11 32.93
C GLN A 39 -0.03 7.58 32.74
N ASP A 40 -1.05 6.97 32.14
CA ASP A 40 -1.18 5.52 31.99
C ASP A 40 -1.80 5.16 30.64
N SER A 41 -1.32 4.07 30.02
CA SER A 41 -1.89 3.50 28.80
C SER A 41 -1.55 2.00 28.76
N ASP A 42 -2.45 1.13 28.30
CA ASP A 42 -2.10 -0.30 28.16
C ASP A 42 -0.95 -0.47 27.15
N VAL A 43 -1.04 0.25 26.03
CA VAL A 43 -0.07 0.21 24.93
C VAL A 43 0.37 1.62 24.56
N VAL A 44 1.69 1.81 24.44
CA VAL A 44 2.28 3.00 23.83
C VAL A 44 2.84 2.62 22.47
N VAL A 45 2.50 3.37 21.42
CA VAL A 45 3.03 3.17 20.06
C VAL A 45 3.98 4.33 19.73
N ALA A 46 5.24 4.02 19.42
CA ALA A 46 6.24 5.01 19.04
C ALA A 46 6.32 5.15 17.51
N GLY A 47 5.78 6.24 16.97
CA GLY A 47 5.78 6.58 15.54
C GLY A 47 4.38 6.55 14.92
N GLY A 48 3.96 7.71 14.38
CA GLY A 48 2.70 7.92 13.66
C GLY A 48 2.85 7.75 12.15
N GLY A 49 3.71 6.82 11.72
CA GLY A 49 3.70 6.33 10.35
C GLY A 49 2.53 5.39 10.09
N ILE A 50 2.28 5.08 8.81
CA ILE A 50 1.16 4.24 8.38
C ILE A 50 1.03 2.92 9.17
N HIS A 51 2.14 2.25 9.53
CA HIS A 51 2.13 0.99 10.28
C HIS A 51 1.76 1.15 11.76
N GLY A 52 2.21 2.22 12.41
CA GLY A 52 1.83 2.52 13.79
C GLY A 52 0.33 2.82 13.89
N LEU A 53 -0.21 3.55 12.91
CA LEU A 53 -1.63 3.85 12.81
C LEU A 53 -2.46 2.61 12.43
N ILE A 54 -2.02 1.80 11.47
CA ILE A 54 -2.67 0.52 11.12
C ILE A 54 -2.74 -0.38 12.35
N TYR A 55 -1.62 -0.55 13.09
CA TYR A 55 -1.59 -1.32 14.33
C TYR A 55 -2.64 -0.80 15.33
N ALA A 56 -2.65 0.51 15.60
CA ALA A 56 -3.53 1.09 16.61
C ALA A 56 -5.01 1.00 16.23
N ILE A 57 -5.36 1.31 14.97
CA ILE A 57 -6.73 1.20 14.45
C ILE A 57 -7.20 -0.25 14.48
N HIS A 58 -6.36 -1.18 14.03
CA HIS A 58 -6.72 -2.59 13.97
C HIS A 58 -6.90 -3.17 15.38
N ALA A 59 -5.99 -2.86 16.31
CA ALA A 59 -6.12 -3.26 17.71
C ALA A 59 -7.41 -2.68 18.33
N ALA A 60 -7.69 -1.40 18.13
CA ALA A 60 -8.88 -0.75 18.68
C ALA A 60 -10.18 -1.33 18.12
N LYS A 61 -10.24 -1.61 16.80
CA LYS A 61 -11.45 -2.13 16.16
C LYS A 61 -11.64 -3.65 16.30
N TYR A 62 -10.56 -4.43 16.47
CA TYR A 62 -10.64 -5.88 16.67
C TYR A 62 -11.39 -6.24 17.97
N LYS A 63 -11.07 -5.55 19.08
CA LYS A 63 -11.83 -5.64 20.34
C LYS A 63 -12.04 -4.24 20.94
N PRO A 64 -13.11 -3.53 20.55
CA PRO A 64 -13.39 -2.17 20.99
C PRO A 64 -13.44 -2.04 22.52
N GLY A 65 -12.83 -0.97 23.03
CA GLY A 65 -12.85 -0.62 24.46
C GLY A 65 -12.01 -1.54 25.37
N LYS A 66 -11.21 -2.47 24.82
CA LYS A 66 -10.38 -3.39 25.62
C LYS A 66 -8.97 -2.89 25.92
N LEU A 67 -8.42 -2.01 25.09
CA LEU A 67 -7.07 -1.46 25.25
C LEU A 67 -7.11 0.06 25.19
N ASN A 68 -6.42 0.69 26.14
CA ASN A 68 -6.08 2.11 26.07
C ASN A 68 -4.76 2.27 25.29
N ILE A 69 -4.83 2.90 24.12
CA ILE A 69 -3.70 3.03 23.20
C ILE A 69 -3.32 4.51 23.06
N SER A 70 -2.04 4.81 23.26
CA SER A 70 -1.46 6.14 23.06
C SER A 70 -0.33 6.06 22.02
N LEU A 71 -0.52 6.69 20.87
CA LEU A 71 0.47 6.80 19.81
C LEU A 71 1.22 8.13 19.93
N ILE A 72 2.55 8.09 19.79
CA ILE A 72 3.45 9.22 19.98
C ILE A 72 4.20 9.46 18.67
N GLU A 73 3.97 10.61 18.02
CA GLU A 73 4.59 11.00 16.75
C GLU A 73 5.43 12.27 16.90
N LYS A 74 6.70 12.18 16.48
CA LYS A 74 7.69 13.26 16.61
C LYS A 74 7.35 14.49 15.77
N SER A 75 6.85 14.27 14.57
CA SER A 75 6.49 15.34 13.63
C SER A 75 5.28 16.11 14.16
N THR A 76 5.26 17.43 13.95
CA THR A 76 4.15 18.28 14.40
C THR A 76 2.85 18.06 13.63
N LYS A 77 2.96 17.45 12.44
CA LYS A 77 1.86 16.99 11.59
C LYS A 77 2.29 15.76 10.79
N PRO A 78 1.36 15.01 10.17
CA PRO A 78 1.69 13.97 9.22
C PRO A 78 2.69 14.46 8.14
N GLY A 79 3.93 14.00 8.23
CA GLY A 79 5.00 14.44 7.34
C GLY A 79 5.16 13.60 6.08
N TYR A 80 5.87 14.17 5.10
CA TYR A 80 6.25 13.53 3.85
C TYR A 80 6.89 12.14 4.06
N LYS A 81 6.46 11.16 3.28
CA LYS A 81 7.11 9.84 3.15
C LYS A 81 6.97 9.33 1.72
N ILE A 82 8.02 8.70 1.21
CA ILE A 82 7.95 7.87 0.00
C ILE A 82 7.21 6.56 0.29
N GLY A 83 6.70 5.93 -0.77
CA GLY A 83 5.90 4.70 -0.71
C GLY A 83 4.42 5.04 -0.83
N GLU A 84 3.96 5.18 -2.07
CA GLU A 84 2.65 5.74 -2.43
C GLU A 84 1.73 4.71 -3.10
N SER A 85 2.29 3.64 -3.65
CA SER A 85 1.51 2.57 -4.27
C SER A 85 1.04 1.56 -3.23
N THR A 86 -0.26 1.26 -3.24
CA THR A 86 -0.89 0.23 -2.40
C THR A 86 -1.41 -0.93 -3.25
N LEU A 87 -1.95 -1.97 -2.62
CA LEU A 87 -2.38 -3.22 -3.28
C LEU A 87 -3.67 -3.74 -2.66
N PRO A 88 -4.36 -4.71 -3.29
CA PRO A 88 -5.68 -5.17 -2.88
C PRO A 88 -5.81 -5.51 -1.38
N LEU A 89 -4.80 -6.12 -0.75
CA LEU A 89 -4.84 -6.43 0.68
C LEU A 89 -4.94 -5.18 1.59
N PHE A 90 -4.35 -4.04 1.18
CA PHE A 90 -4.52 -2.76 1.84
C PHE A 90 -5.93 -2.20 1.59
N SER A 91 -6.43 -2.30 0.35
CA SER A 91 -7.79 -1.86 0.03
C SER A 91 -8.85 -2.67 0.80
N LEU A 92 -8.65 -3.98 0.95
CA LEU A 92 -9.52 -4.87 1.73
C LEU A 92 -9.53 -4.49 3.22
N TRP A 93 -8.36 -4.15 3.78
CA TRP A 93 -8.26 -3.64 5.14
C TRP A 93 -9.04 -2.32 5.30
N CYS A 94 -8.86 -1.38 4.37
CA CYS A 94 -9.59 -0.11 4.36
C CYS A 94 -11.11 -0.36 4.32
N LYS A 95 -11.57 -1.20 3.39
CA LYS A 95 -12.99 -1.61 3.26
C LYS A 95 -13.53 -2.23 4.54
N MET A 96 -12.81 -3.17 5.15
CA MET A 96 -13.16 -3.79 6.45
C MET A 96 -13.27 -2.75 7.57
N HIS A 97 -12.51 -1.66 7.50
CA HIS A 97 -12.57 -0.55 8.45
C HIS A 97 -13.52 0.60 8.05
N GLY A 98 -14.35 0.41 7.01
CA GLY A 98 -15.39 1.37 6.58
C GLY A 98 -14.92 2.40 5.55
N LEU A 99 -13.71 2.27 5.02
CA LEU A 99 -13.11 3.18 4.04
C LEU A 99 -13.17 2.57 2.63
N THR A 100 -14.35 2.63 2.00
CA THR A 100 -14.56 2.13 0.63
C THR A 100 -14.07 3.12 -0.44
N ALA A 101 -14.10 2.69 -1.71
CA ALA A 101 -13.54 3.45 -2.83
C ALA A 101 -14.24 4.81 -3.04
N GLU A 102 -15.53 4.91 -2.73
CA GLU A 102 -16.32 6.15 -2.74
C GLU A 102 -15.59 7.26 -1.99
N TYR A 103 -15.08 6.98 -0.80
CA TYR A 103 -14.46 7.99 0.06
C TYR A 103 -12.97 8.12 -0.24
N MET A 104 -12.29 6.99 -0.42
CA MET A 104 -10.84 6.95 -0.63
C MET A 104 -10.42 7.64 -1.93
N LEU A 105 -11.19 7.53 -3.01
CA LEU A 105 -10.88 8.17 -4.29
C LEU A 105 -11.12 9.69 -4.29
N ARG A 106 -11.72 10.27 -3.23
CA ARG A 106 -11.70 11.73 -3.05
C ARG A 106 -10.33 12.22 -2.63
N LEU A 107 -9.60 11.41 -1.86
CA LEU A 107 -8.31 11.76 -1.26
C LEU A 107 -7.12 11.30 -2.10
N PHE A 108 -7.25 10.15 -2.77
CA PHE A 108 -6.16 9.41 -3.37
C PHE A 108 -6.39 9.11 -4.85
N GLY A 109 -5.31 8.80 -5.57
CA GLY A 109 -5.38 8.42 -6.98
C GLY A 109 -5.89 6.99 -7.15
N LEU A 110 -6.63 6.74 -8.23
CA LEU A 110 -6.96 5.37 -8.63
C LEU A 110 -5.69 4.60 -8.98
N LYS A 111 -5.65 3.32 -8.61
CA LYS A 111 -4.73 2.34 -9.16
C LYS A 111 -5.48 1.18 -9.81
N ASP A 112 -5.29 0.96 -11.11
CA ASP A 112 -5.92 -0.15 -11.87
C ASP A 112 -4.92 -1.20 -12.36
N GLY A 113 -4.00 -1.65 -11.50
CA GLY A 113 -3.09 -2.75 -11.82
C GLY A 113 -1.62 -2.36 -11.76
N LEU A 114 -0.80 -3.19 -12.39
CA LEU A 114 0.64 -2.97 -12.52
C LEU A 114 1.05 -3.26 -13.96
N CYS A 115 1.77 -2.32 -14.57
CA CYS A 115 2.33 -2.50 -15.91
C CYS A 115 3.84 -2.22 -15.89
N PHE A 116 4.56 -2.99 -16.68
CA PHE A 116 6.02 -3.10 -16.67
C PHE A 116 6.51 -3.04 -18.11
N TYR A 117 7.53 -2.24 -18.36
CA TYR A 117 8.16 -2.05 -19.66
C TYR A 117 9.63 -2.41 -19.53
N PHE A 118 10.07 -3.46 -20.21
CA PHE A 118 11.43 -4.01 -20.10
C PHE A 118 12.27 -3.49 -21.26
N LEU A 119 13.16 -2.54 -20.96
CA LEU A 119 13.94 -1.82 -21.96
C LEU A 119 15.19 -2.62 -22.30
N ASP A 120 15.44 -2.80 -23.60
CA ASP A 120 16.69 -3.39 -24.07
C ASP A 120 17.82 -2.35 -23.96
N ARG A 121 18.90 -2.69 -23.23
CA ARG A 121 20.02 -1.78 -23.02
C ARG A 121 20.93 -1.72 -24.24
N GLU A 122 21.11 -2.84 -24.93
CA GLU A 122 21.99 -2.97 -26.09
C GLU A 122 21.30 -2.55 -27.39
N ASN A 123 19.99 -2.78 -27.51
CA ASN A 123 19.16 -2.37 -28.65
C ASN A 123 18.25 -1.20 -28.25
N GLN A 124 18.84 -0.01 -28.06
CA GLN A 124 18.12 1.18 -27.62
C GLN A 124 16.90 1.48 -28.49
N GLY A 125 15.74 1.66 -27.85
CA GLY A 125 14.45 1.86 -28.52
C GLY A 125 13.57 0.61 -28.54
N GLU A 126 14.14 -0.58 -28.36
CA GLU A 126 13.41 -1.83 -28.21
C GLU A 126 12.96 -2.06 -26.76
N TYR A 127 11.76 -2.62 -26.60
CA TYR A 127 11.23 -3.03 -25.31
C TYR A 127 10.14 -4.10 -25.46
N THR A 128 9.87 -4.81 -24.37
CA THR A 128 8.67 -5.63 -24.20
C THR A 128 7.85 -5.09 -23.03
N ASP A 129 6.63 -5.59 -22.84
CA ASP A 129 5.79 -5.22 -21.70
C ASP A 129 5.05 -6.39 -21.07
N PHE A 130 4.68 -6.19 -19.81
CA PHE A 130 3.76 -7.03 -19.05
C PHE A 130 2.72 -6.10 -18.42
N CYS A 131 1.44 -6.38 -18.57
CA CYS A 131 0.41 -5.51 -18.05
C CYS A 131 -0.77 -6.31 -17.52
N SER A 132 -1.16 -5.98 -16.29
CA SER A 132 -2.37 -6.47 -15.65
C SER A 132 -3.36 -5.32 -15.45
N ASN A 133 -4.66 -5.60 -15.46
CA ASN A 133 -5.62 -4.68 -14.83
C ASN A 133 -5.65 -4.87 -13.31
N GLY A 134 -6.45 -4.04 -12.65
CA GLY A 134 -6.77 -4.15 -11.24
C GLY A 134 -8.02 -5.01 -11.03
N THR A 135 -8.92 -4.50 -10.21
CA THR A 135 -10.17 -5.18 -9.83
C THR A 135 -11.36 -4.40 -10.36
N PRO A 136 -12.46 -5.07 -10.75
CA PRO A 136 -13.70 -4.40 -11.10
C PRO A 136 -14.12 -3.44 -9.99
N GLY A 137 -14.49 -2.22 -10.38
CA GLY A 137 -14.75 -1.12 -9.44
C GLY A 137 -15.86 -1.37 -8.42
N VAL A 138 -16.81 -2.23 -8.78
CA VAL A 138 -17.91 -2.69 -7.93
C VAL A 138 -17.42 -3.55 -6.75
N PHE A 139 -16.23 -4.13 -6.83
CA PHE A 139 -15.71 -5.04 -5.80
C PHE A 139 -14.69 -4.35 -4.90
N LEU A 140 -13.69 -3.74 -5.53
CA LEU A 140 -12.54 -3.15 -4.87
C LEU A 140 -11.87 -2.15 -5.83
N SER A 141 -11.11 -1.21 -5.28
CA SER A 141 -10.22 -0.32 -6.06
C SER A 141 -8.83 -0.29 -5.44
N GLY A 142 -7.81 -0.10 -6.27
CA GLY A 142 -6.46 0.20 -5.81
C GLY A 142 -6.28 1.70 -5.57
N PHE A 143 -5.32 2.07 -4.72
CA PHE A 143 -5.05 3.47 -4.39
C PHE A 143 -3.56 3.84 -4.54
N GLN A 144 -3.31 5.02 -5.11
CA GLN A 144 -2.05 5.74 -5.06
C GLN A 144 -2.18 6.85 -4.01
N VAL A 145 -1.51 6.70 -2.87
CA VAL A 145 -1.73 7.51 -1.67
C VAL A 145 -0.64 8.55 -1.46
N GLU A 146 -1.03 9.81 -1.25
CA GLU A 146 -0.15 10.83 -0.69
C GLU A 146 -0.01 10.58 0.83
N ARG A 147 1.23 10.38 1.29
CA ARG A 147 1.48 9.89 2.65
C ARG A 147 1.11 10.86 3.78
N PRO A 148 1.31 12.19 3.67
CA PRO A 148 0.73 13.13 4.61
C PRO A 148 -0.80 12.93 4.81
N ILE A 149 -1.53 12.63 3.73
CA ILE A 149 -2.98 12.51 3.75
C ILE A 149 -3.45 11.14 4.25
N SER A 150 -2.77 10.04 3.89
CA SER A 150 -3.08 8.73 4.48
C SER A 150 -2.85 8.69 5.98
N GLU A 151 -1.75 9.28 6.46
CA GLU A 151 -1.48 9.34 7.89
C GLU A 151 -2.44 10.29 8.62
N LEU A 152 -2.90 11.37 7.99
CA LEU A 152 -3.93 12.23 8.57
C LEU A 152 -5.30 11.53 8.65
N LEU A 153 -5.72 10.87 7.57
CA LEU A 153 -6.93 10.04 7.55
C LEU A 153 -6.92 8.99 8.66
N PHE A 154 -5.80 8.27 8.80
CA PHE A 154 -5.68 7.25 9.83
C PHE A 154 -5.53 7.84 11.23
N THR A 155 -4.94 9.02 11.40
CA THR A 155 -4.93 9.73 12.69
C THR A 155 -6.36 10.01 13.15
N LEU A 156 -7.19 10.61 12.28
CA LEU A 156 -8.57 10.95 12.59
C LEU A 156 -9.43 9.70 12.81
N LEU A 157 -9.24 8.66 11.99
CA LEU A 157 -9.91 7.38 12.18
C LEU A 157 -9.52 6.73 13.51
N ALA A 158 -8.24 6.76 13.91
CA ALA A 158 -7.78 6.24 15.19
C ALA A 158 -8.42 7.00 16.36
N GLN A 159 -8.44 8.34 16.30
CA GLN A 159 -9.08 9.21 17.31
C GLN A 159 -10.58 8.92 17.46
N ARG A 160 -11.32 8.75 16.35
CA ARG A 160 -12.74 8.34 16.38
C ARG A 160 -12.97 6.95 16.98
N ASN A 161 -11.93 6.11 17.03
CA ASN A 161 -11.99 4.74 17.55
C ASN A 161 -11.31 4.60 18.93
N GLY A 162 -11.18 5.68 19.68
CA GLY A 162 -10.71 5.64 21.07
C GLY A 162 -9.18 5.60 21.24
N VAL A 163 -8.41 5.75 20.17
CA VAL A 163 -6.94 5.83 20.23
C VAL A 163 -6.52 7.29 20.41
N ASN A 164 -5.62 7.56 21.34
CA ASN A 164 -4.99 8.88 21.45
C ASN A 164 -3.77 8.95 20.54
N VAL A 165 -3.67 9.98 19.70
CA VAL A 165 -2.55 10.22 18.79
C VAL A 165 -1.94 11.58 19.09
N PHE A 166 -0.69 11.61 19.53
CA PHE A 166 -0.01 12.81 19.95
C PHE A 166 1.13 13.18 18.99
N HIS A 167 0.87 14.17 18.14
CA HIS A 167 1.87 14.79 17.26
C HIS A 167 2.74 15.80 18.02
N GLY A 168 3.94 16.06 17.49
CA GLY A 168 4.93 16.94 18.10
C GLY A 168 5.52 16.39 19.40
N ARG A 169 5.48 15.07 19.61
CA ARG A 169 5.94 14.37 20.82
C ARG A 169 6.92 13.29 20.48
N GLN A 170 7.95 13.10 21.29
CA GLN A 170 8.98 12.10 21.00
C GLN A 170 9.17 11.15 22.17
N VAL A 171 9.09 9.85 21.90
CA VAL A 171 9.56 8.85 22.86
C VAL A 171 11.07 8.99 23.04
N ASP A 172 11.49 9.20 24.29
CA ASP A 172 12.89 9.12 24.68
C ASP A 172 13.24 7.67 25.03
N PHE A 173 13.79 6.96 24.04
CA PHE A 173 14.21 5.58 24.21
C PHE A 173 15.40 5.40 25.16
N ASN A 174 16.12 6.46 25.53
CA ASN A 174 17.21 6.40 26.51
C ASN A 174 16.70 6.67 27.93
N GLY A 175 15.72 7.57 28.08
CA GLY A 175 15.04 7.85 29.35
C GLY A 175 13.95 6.84 29.72
N SER A 176 13.49 6.02 28.77
CA SER A 176 12.45 5.02 29.00
C SER A 176 12.98 3.74 29.66
N THR A 177 12.20 3.16 30.55
CA THR A 177 12.44 1.85 31.15
C THR A 177 11.46 0.83 30.57
N ILE A 178 11.98 -0.21 29.91
CA ILE A 178 11.19 -1.23 29.21
C ILE A 178 11.59 -2.59 29.77
N GLN A 179 10.72 -3.20 30.57
CA GLN A 179 11.04 -4.40 31.37
C GLN A 179 10.06 -5.56 31.19
N GLY A 180 8.84 -5.30 30.69
CA GLY A 180 7.81 -6.32 30.51
C GLY A 180 7.02 -6.66 31.78
N GLY A 181 5.89 -7.34 31.59
CA GLY A 181 4.85 -7.48 32.61
C GLY A 181 3.72 -6.46 32.43
N VAL A 182 2.72 -6.48 33.31
CA VAL A 182 1.56 -5.58 33.23
C VAL A 182 1.91 -4.24 33.87
N LYS A 183 1.82 -3.14 33.11
CA LYS A 183 2.13 -1.77 33.55
C LYS A 183 3.54 -1.56 34.12
N SER A 184 4.50 -2.38 33.68
CA SER A 184 5.90 -2.30 34.15
C SER A 184 6.78 -1.35 33.34
N ASN A 185 6.35 -0.92 32.16
CA ASN A 185 7.11 0.01 31.36
C ASN A 185 6.88 1.44 31.86
N LYS A 186 7.94 2.26 31.83
CA LYS A 186 7.89 3.71 32.06
C LYS A 186 8.41 4.39 30.81
N ILE A 187 7.50 4.89 29.97
CA ILE A 187 7.86 5.47 28.67
C ILE A 187 8.03 6.98 28.82
N ALA A 188 9.27 7.44 28.76
CA ALA A 188 9.61 8.86 28.82
C ALA A 188 9.21 9.53 27.50
N ILE A 189 8.43 10.61 27.59
CA ILE A 189 7.98 11.41 26.46
C ILE A 189 8.60 12.79 26.59
N ASN A 190 9.47 13.11 25.64
CA ASN A 190 10.02 14.44 25.53
C ASN A 190 8.95 15.42 25.04
N PRO A 191 8.90 16.61 25.62
CA PRO A 191 8.12 17.70 25.06
C PRO A 191 8.70 18.01 23.69
N GLY A 192 7.86 18.33 22.72
CA GLY A 192 8.37 18.74 21.42
C GLY A 192 9.27 19.96 21.56
N LYS A 193 10.08 20.27 20.55
CA LYS A 193 10.91 21.49 20.55
C LYS A 193 10.12 22.81 20.75
N PHE A 194 8.79 22.78 20.63
CA PHE A 194 7.97 23.95 20.36
C PHE A 194 6.85 24.22 21.38
N ASP A 195 6.72 23.44 22.45
CA ASP A 195 5.60 23.62 23.38
C ASP A 195 5.98 23.93 24.83
N GLY A 196 7.28 23.93 25.15
CA GLY A 196 7.79 24.35 26.47
C GLY A 196 7.31 23.49 27.66
N LYS A 197 6.60 22.39 27.40
CA LYS A 197 6.09 21.51 28.46
C LYS A 197 7.23 20.72 29.10
N PRO A 198 7.09 20.25 30.34
CA PRO A 198 8.06 19.33 30.91
C PRO A 198 7.98 17.96 30.22
N ALA A 199 9.07 17.20 30.26
CA ALA A 199 9.02 15.78 29.95
C ALA A 199 8.04 15.08 30.90
N THR A 200 7.33 14.10 30.37
CA THR A 200 6.35 13.30 31.12
C THR A 200 6.62 11.82 30.90
N THR A 201 5.94 10.97 31.65
CA THR A 201 6.07 9.52 31.58
C THR A 201 4.70 8.89 31.46
N ILE A 202 4.60 7.88 30.60
CA ILE A 202 3.42 7.01 30.50
C ILE A 202 3.79 5.65 31.10
N ASP A 203 3.08 5.22 32.14
CA ASP A 203 3.16 3.84 32.62
C ASP A 203 2.38 2.93 31.65
N SER A 204 3.00 1.85 31.18
CA SER A 204 2.38 0.96 30.18
C SER A 204 2.80 -0.51 30.26
N SER A 205 2.03 -1.39 29.61
CA SER A 205 2.35 -2.83 29.56
C SER A 205 3.17 -3.19 28.32
N LEU A 206 2.97 -2.46 27.22
CA LEU A 206 3.64 -2.74 25.95
C LEU A 206 4.06 -1.45 25.25
N LEU A 207 5.29 -1.43 24.75
CA LEU A 207 5.78 -0.43 23.80
C LEU A 207 5.89 -1.04 22.39
N VAL A 208 5.26 -0.41 21.41
CA VAL A 208 5.34 -0.80 20.00
C VAL A 208 6.29 0.13 19.26
N ASP A 209 7.41 -0.39 18.77
CA ASP A 209 8.34 0.33 17.90
C ASP A 209 7.80 0.36 16.47
N ALA A 210 7.12 1.46 16.13
CA ALA A 210 6.67 1.78 14.78
C ALA A 210 7.51 2.92 14.17
N THR A 211 8.76 3.08 14.61
CA THR A 211 9.65 4.15 14.13
C THR A 211 10.25 3.87 12.74
N GLY A 212 9.77 2.82 12.07
CA GLY A 212 10.18 2.42 10.73
C GLY A 212 11.67 2.13 10.64
N ARG A 213 12.30 2.53 9.54
CA ARG A 213 13.74 2.30 9.27
C ARG A 213 14.70 2.85 10.30
N PHE A 214 14.25 3.75 11.19
CA PHE A 214 15.08 4.27 12.27
C PHE A 214 15.31 3.22 13.37
N ARG A 215 14.41 2.23 13.52
CA ARG A 215 14.55 1.09 14.43
C ARG A 215 14.94 1.53 15.84
N GLN A 216 14.33 2.59 16.36
CA GLN A 216 14.83 3.30 17.53
C GLN A 216 14.93 2.40 18.78
N LEU A 217 14.09 1.37 18.89
CA LEU A 217 14.19 0.35 19.92
C LEU A 217 14.85 -0.93 19.42
N ALA A 218 14.44 -1.45 18.26
CA ALA A 218 14.98 -2.71 17.74
C ALA A 218 16.51 -2.66 17.54
N SER A 219 17.07 -1.51 17.16
CA SER A 219 18.53 -1.31 17.00
C SER A 219 19.31 -1.41 18.31
N LYS A 220 18.67 -1.17 19.46
CA LYS A 220 19.28 -1.32 20.79
C LYS A 220 19.40 -2.78 21.21
N LYS A 221 18.67 -3.68 20.55
CA LYS A 221 18.60 -5.11 20.88
C LYS A 221 19.42 -5.96 19.92
N ALA A 222 19.53 -5.53 18.67
CA ALA A 222 20.42 -6.17 17.69
C ALA A 222 20.88 -5.20 16.60
N SER A 223 22.13 -5.37 16.17
CA SER A 223 22.68 -4.74 14.98
C SER A 223 21.82 -5.05 13.76
N LEU A 224 21.75 -4.08 12.85
CA LEU A 224 21.01 -4.22 11.61
C LEU A 224 21.62 -5.33 10.74
N HIS A 225 20.80 -6.27 10.26
CA HIS A 225 21.24 -7.32 9.33
C HIS A 225 21.15 -6.83 7.89
N ARG A 226 22.20 -7.08 7.11
CA ARG A 226 22.28 -6.88 5.66
C ARG A 226 22.42 -8.24 4.99
N PHE A 227 21.70 -8.40 3.89
CA PHE A 227 21.78 -9.60 3.06
C PHE A 227 23.03 -9.54 2.18
N GLU A 228 23.58 -10.71 1.84
CA GLU A 228 24.74 -10.84 0.96
C GLU A 228 24.45 -10.38 -0.48
N GLY A 229 25.50 -9.99 -1.19
CA GLY A 229 25.44 -9.47 -2.56
C GLY A 229 25.17 -7.96 -2.62
N TRP A 230 24.67 -7.50 -3.77
CA TRP A 230 24.33 -6.10 -3.97
C TRP A 230 23.11 -5.69 -3.14
N ASN A 231 23.03 -4.39 -2.85
CA ASN A 231 21.86 -3.72 -2.30
C ASN A 231 21.34 -2.71 -3.33
N TYR A 232 20.44 -1.83 -2.93
CA TYR A 232 19.77 -0.89 -3.81
C TYR A 232 19.83 0.52 -3.27
N ASP A 233 19.93 1.47 -4.18
CA ASP A 233 19.77 2.90 -3.94
C ASP A 233 18.51 3.37 -4.66
N ALA A 234 17.84 4.39 -4.11
CA ALA A 234 16.72 5.06 -4.76
C ALA A 234 16.92 6.57 -4.80
N PHE A 235 16.52 7.19 -5.90
CA PHE A 235 16.54 8.64 -6.10
C PHE A 235 15.36 9.09 -6.97
N TRP A 236 14.70 10.17 -6.56
CA TRP A 236 13.39 10.52 -7.12
C TRP A 236 13.05 12.00 -6.98
N GLY A 237 12.02 12.40 -7.72
CA GLY A 237 11.40 13.72 -7.68
C GLY A 237 9.91 13.64 -8.00
N TYR A 238 9.24 14.79 -7.93
CA TYR A 238 7.82 14.91 -8.26
C TYR A 238 7.66 15.78 -9.49
N PHE A 239 6.75 15.38 -10.37
CA PHE A 239 6.54 16.00 -11.67
C PHE A 239 5.07 16.40 -11.81
N ASP A 240 4.79 17.28 -12.77
CA ASP A 240 3.42 17.51 -13.21
C ASP A 240 2.80 16.22 -13.79
N CYS A 241 1.50 16.28 -14.03
CA CYS A 241 0.76 15.14 -14.54
C CYS A 241 0.07 15.54 -15.84
N PRO A 242 0.53 15.05 -17.01
CA PRO A 242 -0.11 15.38 -18.27
C PRO A 242 -1.55 14.85 -18.29
N THR A 243 -2.46 15.66 -18.83
CA THR A 243 -3.84 15.22 -19.09
C THR A 243 -3.92 14.34 -20.33
N ASP A 244 -3.09 14.62 -21.33
CA ASP A 244 -2.97 13.82 -22.55
C ASP A 244 -1.75 12.90 -22.44
N GLU A 245 -2.01 11.60 -22.33
CA GLU A 245 -0.99 10.56 -22.18
C GLU A 245 -0.61 9.94 -23.55
N SER A 246 -1.16 10.42 -24.67
CA SER A 246 -0.97 9.84 -26.00
C SER A 246 0.47 9.95 -26.55
N ASN A 247 1.27 10.88 -26.03
CA ASN A 247 2.68 11.08 -26.42
C ASN A 247 3.67 10.21 -25.62
N ILE A 248 3.18 9.41 -24.66
CA ILE A 248 4.02 8.48 -23.90
C ILE A 248 4.54 7.39 -24.86
N PRO A 249 5.87 7.11 -24.91
CA PRO A 249 6.49 6.27 -25.94
C PRO A 249 6.29 4.75 -25.72
N PHE A 250 5.24 4.35 -25.00
CA PHE A 250 4.95 2.97 -24.67
C PHE A 250 3.54 2.59 -25.14
N ARG A 251 3.44 1.47 -25.86
CA ARG A 251 2.17 0.96 -26.39
C ARG A 251 1.18 0.70 -25.26
N TYR A 252 -0.06 1.13 -25.45
CA TYR A 252 -1.16 0.91 -24.50
C TYR A 252 -0.84 1.40 -23.07
N TYR A 253 -0.06 2.47 -22.93
CA TYR A 253 0.21 3.09 -21.63
C TYR A 253 -1.07 3.67 -21.03
N GLU A 254 -1.26 3.43 -19.73
CA GLU A 254 -2.36 3.98 -18.93
C GLU A 254 -1.74 4.50 -17.62
N GLY A 255 -1.99 5.78 -17.29
CA GLY A 255 -1.35 6.48 -16.17
C GLY A 255 -1.84 6.10 -14.77
N ASP A 256 -2.90 5.30 -14.64
CA ASP A 256 -3.41 4.79 -13.36
C ASP A 256 -2.87 3.43 -12.95
N HIS A 257 -2.03 2.78 -13.75
CA HIS A 257 -1.21 1.70 -13.22
C HIS A 257 -0.17 2.25 -12.26
N THR A 258 0.34 1.39 -11.38
CA THR A 258 1.74 1.58 -10.99
C THR A 258 2.58 1.13 -12.19
N ASN A 259 3.20 2.09 -12.88
CA ASN A 259 4.01 1.82 -14.06
C ASN A 259 5.49 1.64 -13.67
N HIS A 260 6.17 0.70 -14.35
CA HIS A 260 7.54 0.32 -14.04
C HIS A 260 8.37 0.31 -15.33
N LEU A 261 9.43 1.11 -15.39
CA LEU A 261 10.39 1.11 -16.50
C LEU A 261 11.60 0.29 -16.05
N CYS A 262 11.71 -0.95 -16.52
CA CYS A 262 12.65 -1.96 -16.05
C CYS A 262 13.84 -2.09 -17.00
N PHE A 263 15.06 -2.22 -16.46
CA PHE A 263 16.30 -2.29 -17.22
C PHE A 263 17.40 -3.00 -16.38
N PRO A 264 18.56 -3.39 -16.95
CA PRO A 264 19.52 -4.26 -16.25
C PRO A 264 19.97 -3.78 -14.85
N GLU A 265 20.16 -2.48 -14.66
CA GLU A 265 20.60 -1.89 -13.39
C GLU A 265 19.48 -1.77 -12.35
N GLY A 266 18.21 -1.88 -12.75
CA GLY A 266 17.06 -1.75 -11.86
C GLY A 266 15.79 -1.31 -12.59
N TRP A 267 15.08 -0.35 -12.01
CA TRP A 267 13.83 0.13 -12.60
C TRP A 267 13.48 1.54 -12.14
N ALA A 268 12.55 2.18 -12.85
CA ALA A 268 11.90 3.42 -12.43
C ALA A 268 10.41 3.20 -12.15
N TRP A 269 9.91 3.70 -11.02
CA TRP A 269 8.47 3.79 -10.78
C TRP A 269 7.89 5.05 -11.41
N VAL A 270 6.63 4.97 -11.81
CA VAL A 270 5.81 6.10 -12.23
C VAL A 270 4.43 5.95 -11.58
N ILE A 271 4.09 6.86 -10.68
CA ILE A 271 2.87 6.81 -9.89
C ILE A 271 2.14 8.15 -10.02
N ARG A 272 0.96 8.14 -10.64
CA ARG A 272 0.06 9.29 -10.71
C ARG A 272 -0.76 9.39 -9.42
N LEU A 273 -0.73 10.54 -8.76
CA LEU A 273 -1.47 10.77 -7.51
C LEU A 273 -1.84 12.25 -7.32
N PRO A 274 -2.97 12.55 -6.66
CA PRO A 274 -3.26 13.90 -6.22
C PRO A 274 -2.34 14.30 -5.06
N SER A 275 -2.06 15.59 -4.96
CA SER A 275 -1.36 16.19 -3.84
C SER A 275 -2.18 17.35 -3.26
N TRP A 276 -2.23 17.38 -1.93
CA TRP A 276 -2.92 18.37 -1.12
C TRP A 276 -1.95 19.34 -0.44
N GLU A 277 -0.67 19.27 -0.80
CA GLU A 277 0.38 20.14 -0.25
C GLU A 277 0.05 21.63 -0.40
N GLY A 278 0.42 22.39 0.62
CA GLY A 278 0.05 23.80 0.78
C GLY A 278 -1.30 24.04 1.49
N SER A 279 -2.06 22.99 1.80
CA SER A 279 -3.28 23.10 2.61
C SER A 279 -2.97 23.21 4.11
N SER A 280 -3.82 23.93 4.86
CA SER A 280 -3.71 23.98 6.32
C SER A 280 -4.16 22.65 6.95
N ILE A 281 -3.50 22.24 8.04
CA ILE A 281 -3.89 21.04 8.79
C ILE A 281 -5.33 21.10 9.33
N PRO A 282 -5.79 22.17 10.00
CA PRO A 282 -7.17 22.22 10.49
C PRO A 282 -8.20 22.04 9.37
N ASN A 283 -7.99 22.66 8.21
CA ASN A 283 -8.93 22.55 7.09
C ASN A 283 -8.94 21.12 6.50
N LEU A 284 -7.77 20.48 6.40
CA LEU A 284 -7.69 19.08 6.01
C LEU A 284 -8.39 18.17 7.02
N MET A 285 -8.31 18.47 8.32
CA MET A 285 -9.02 17.71 9.36
C MET A 285 -10.54 17.82 9.20
N ASP A 286 -11.05 19.01 8.89
CA ASP A 286 -12.48 19.23 8.62
C ASP A 286 -12.95 18.47 7.38
N MET A 287 -12.20 18.57 6.27
CA MET A 287 -12.53 17.86 5.02
C MET A 287 -12.53 16.33 5.19
N ILE A 288 -11.51 15.78 5.85
CA ILE A 288 -11.41 14.34 6.07
C ILE A 288 -12.47 13.87 7.07
N SER A 289 -12.77 14.66 8.11
CA SER A 289 -13.83 14.33 9.05
C SER A 289 -15.20 14.32 8.37
N TYR A 290 -15.45 15.25 7.45
CA TYR A 290 -16.64 15.25 6.61
C TYR A 290 -16.75 13.97 5.75
N LEU A 291 -15.66 13.51 5.15
CA LEU A 291 -15.64 12.25 4.40
C LEU A 291 -15.88 11.03 5.29
N LEU A 292 -15.34 11.02 6.51
CA LEU A 292 -15.60 9.96 7.49
C LEU A 292 -17.08 9.96 7.93
N ASP A 293 -17.68 11.13 8.13
CA ASP A 293 -19.12 11.25 8.43
C ASP A 293 -19.98 10.77 7.24
N CYS A 294 -19.56 11.07 6.00
CA CYS A 294 -20.21 10.54 4.79
C CYS A 294 -20.10 9.01 4.73
N ALA A 295 -18.96 8.45 5.12
CA ALA A 295 -18.73 7.01 5.16
C ALA A 295 -19.63 6.31 6.19
N GLU A 296 -19.76 6.88 7.37
CA GLU A 296 -20.66 6.37 8.40
C GLU A 296 -22.14 6.48 8.00
N ALA A 297 -22.52 7.54 7.28
CA ALA A 297 -23.87 7.71 6.73
C ALA A 297 -24.14 6.87 5.46
N GLY A 298 -23.11 6.28 4.86
CA GLY A 298 -23.22 5.47 3.64
C GLY A 298 -23.55 6.28 2.38
N VAL A 299 -23.13 7.54 2.31
CA VAL A 299 -23.49 8.45 1.21
C VAL A 299 -23.03 7.89 -0.15
N PRO A 300 -23.92 7.77 -1.15
CA PRO A 300 -23.56 7.26 -2.46
C PRO A 300 -22.50 8.09 -3.18
N GLY A 301 -21.65 7.44 -3.96
CA GLY A 301 -20.52 8.09 -4.64
C GLY A 301 -20.90 9.33 -5.44
N ASP A 302 -21.97 9.31 -6.25
CA ASP A 302 -22.39 10.47 -7.06
C ASP A 302 -22.99 11.66 -6.25
N GLN A 303 -23.22 11.47 -4.96
CA GLN A 303 -23.71 12.49 -4.03
C GLN A 303 -22.58 13.09 -3.18
N ILE A 304 -21.43 12.44 -3.08
CA ILE A 304 -20.26 12.98 -2.39
C ILE A 304 -19.58 14.02 -3.30
N PRO A 305 -19.27 15.24 -2.80
CA PRO A 305 -18.55 16.24 -3.56
C PRO A 305 -17.23 15.69 -4.15
N SER A 306 -16.85 16.21 -5.31
CA SER A 306 -15.60 15.83 -5.97
C SER A 306 -14.38 16.36 -5.21
N SER A 307 -13.18 15.83 -5.46
CA SER A 307 -11.94 16.34 -4.84
C SER A 307 -11.76 17.86 -5.00
N GLU A 308 -12.00 18.40 -6.20
CA GLU A 308 -11.93 19.84 -6.47
C GLU A 308 -13.03 20.65 -5.76
N GLU A 309 -14.22 20.08 -5.58
CA GLU A 309 -15.30 20.72 -4.81
C GLU A 309 -14.98 20.74 -3.32
N LEU A 310 -14.47 19.63 -2.76
CA LEU A 310 -13.97 19.55 -1.39
C LEU A 310 -12.87 20.58 -1.15
N ALA A 311 -11.95 20.73 -2.10
CA ALA A 311 -10.89 21.73 -2.00
C ALA A 311 -11.46 23.16 -1.90
N LYS A 312 -12.52 23.48 -2.64
CA LYS A 312 -13.21 24.78 -2.53
C LYS A 312 -13.98 24.91 -1.22
N MET A 313 -14.71 23.88 -0.81
CA MET A 313 -15.54 23.88 0.40
C MET A 313 -14.71 24.13 1.67
N PHE A 314 -13.51 23.56 1.74
CA PHE A 314 -12.66 23.62 2.93
C PHE A 314 -11.43 24.52 2.76
N ASP A 315 -11.35 25.34 1.71
CA ASP A 315 -10.19 26.20 1.40
C ASP A 315 -8.85 25.43 1.42
N LEU A 316 -8.74 24.46 0.52
CA LEU A 316 -7.57 23.60 0.36
C LEU A 316 -6.87 23.85 -0.97
N LYS A 317 -5.61 23.44 -1.04
CA LYS A 317 -4.87 23.30 -2.28
C LYS A 317 -4.99 21.87 -2.79
N PHE A 318 -5.15 21.74 -4.10
CA PHE A 318 -5.27 20.45 -4.77
C PHE A 318 -4.61 20.51 -6.13
N ARG A 319 -3.80 19.50 -6.46
CA ARG A 319 -3.21 19.34 -7.80
C ARG A 319 -2.93 17.87 -8.10
N TRP A 320 -2.89 17.51 -9.38
CA TRP A 320 -2.34 16.22 -9.81
C TRP A 320 -0.82 16.30 -9.96
N THR A 321 -0.15 15.22 -9.56
CA THR A 321 1.31 15.06 -9.65
C THR A 321 1.66 13.65 -10.14
N THR A 322 2.91 13.47 -10.55
CA THR A 322 3.48 12.16 -10.83
C THR A 322 4.76 11.98 -10.03
N SER A 323 4.78 10.98 -9.16
CA SER A 323 5.97 10.52 -8.45
C SER A 323 6.78 9.65 -9.40
N ILE A 324 8.02 10.06 -9.71
CA ILE A 324 8.92 9.32 -10.59
C ILE A 324 10.25 9.16 -9.88
N GLY A 325 10.73 7.92 -9.81
CA GLY A 325 11.99 7.63 -9.17
C GLY A 325 12.60 6.32 -9.60
N PHE A 326 13.91 6.25 -9.46
CA PHE A 326 14.70 5.08 -9.78
C PHE A 326 14.99 4.28 -8.51
N ALA A 327 14.97 2.96 -8.62
CA ALA A 327 15.51 2.03 -7.65
C ALA A 327 16.48 1.09 -8.39
N VAL A 328 17.77 1.29 -8.15
CA VAL A 328 18.86 0.65 -8.90
C VAL A 328 19.82 -0.05 -7.97
N ARG A 329 20.51 -1.07 -8.47
CA ARG A 329 21.53 -1.78 -7.71
C ARG A 329 22.66 -0.83 -7.32
N ASN A 330 23.26 -1.05 -6.15
CA ASN A 330 24.34 -0.22 -5.63
C ASN A 330 25.73 -0.61 -6.16
N ASP A 331 25.82 -1.63 -7.01
CA ASP A 331 27.03 -2.03 -7.75
C ASP A 331 27.09 -1.42 -9.16
N VAL A 332 26.16 -0.51 -9.50
CA VAL A 332 26.23 0.33 -10.69
C VAL A 332 27.47 1.23 -10.65
N LYS A 333 28.26 1.20 -11.72
CA LYS A 333 29.38 2.12 -11.94
C LYS A 333 28.86 3.44 -12.53
N TYR A 334 29.14 4.54 -11.84
CA TYR A 334 28.85 5.89 -12.29
C TYR A 334 30.12 6.57 -12.80
N PRO A 335 30.04 7.50 -13.77
CA PRO A 335 31.17 8.37 -14.12
C PRO A 335 31.69 9.13 -12.90
N GLU A 336 33.00 9.38 -12.83
CA GLU A 336 33.62 10.13 -11.73
C GLU A 336 33.09 11.58 -11.68
N ASP A 337 33.01 12.24 -12.84
CA ASP A 337 32.37 13.54 -12.98
C ASP A 337 30.94 13.40 -13.49
N MET A 338 29.99 13.80 -12.64
CA MET A 338 28.56 13.87 -12.96
C MET A 338 28.02 15.31 -12.93
N SER A 339 28.88 16.33 -12.96
CA SER A 339 28.49 17.74 -12.86
C SER A 339 27.54 18.19 -13.99
N ALA A 340 27.67 17.58 -15.18
CA ALA A 340 26.80 17.83 -16.33
C ALA A 340 25.31 17.46 -16.08
N TYR A 341 25.02 16.63 -15.07
CA TYR A 341 23.68 16.12 -14.78
C TYR A 341 22.97 16.87 -13.64
N GLY A 342 23.62 17.87 -13.03
CA GLY A 342 23.01 18.67 -11.98
C GLY A 342 23.97 19.03 -10.85
N THR A 343 23.42 19.58 -9.78
CA THR A 343 24.18 20.12 -8.64
C THR A 343 24.14 19.22 -7.41
N ARG A 344 23.11 18.38 -7.28
CA ARG A 344 22.90 17.47 -6.13
C ARG A 344 23.08 16.01 -6.55
N GLU A 345 23.52 15.14 -5.66
CA GLU A 345 23.75 13.71 -5.99
C GLU A 345 22.48 13.04 -6.55
N ALA A 346 21.32 13.26 -5.91
CA ALA A 346 20.03 12.71 -6.33
C ALA A 346 19.67 13.12 -7.76
N GLU A 347 19.74 14.43 -8.04
CA GLU A 347 19.50 15.03 -9.35
C GLU A 347 20.45 14.46 -10.41
N ARG A 348 21.74 14.42 -10.10
CA ARG A 348 22.77 13.90 -11.02
C ARG A 348 22.51 12.46 -11.40
N LYS A 349 22.25 11.59 -10.42
CA LYS A 349 21.95 10.16 -10.68
C LYS A 349 20.65 9.98 -11.45
N PHE A 350 19.61 10.74 -11.10
CA PHE A 350 18.33 10.71 -11.81
C PHE A 350 18.53 11.10 -13.28
N ASN A 351 19.10 12.27 -13.54
CA ASN A 351 19.31 12.78 -14.90
C ASN A 351 20.29 11.93 -15.70
N TYR A 352 21.30 11.33 -15.05
CA TYR A 352 22.18 10.34 -15.69
C TYR A 352 21.39 9.15 -16.25
N PHE A 353 20.51 8.53 -15.45
CA PHE A 353 19.68 7.42 -15.92
C PHE A 353 18.66 7.84 -16.99
N VAL A 354 18.11 9.06 -16.89
CA VAL A 354 17.24 9.61 -17.94
C VAL A 354 17.98 9.73 -19.26
N GLN A 355 19.23 10.20 -19.27
CA GLN A 355 20.02 10.33 -20.50
C GLN A 355 20.59 8.99 -21.00
N LYS A 356 20.71 7.98 -20.14
CA LYS A 356 21.27 6.67 -20.48
C LYS A 356 20.36 5.82 -21.37
N TYR A 357 19.04 6.01 -21.29
CA TYR A 357 18.06 5.24 -22.07
C TYR A 357 17.19 6.14 -22.93
N ASP A 358 17.16 5.89 -24.23
CA ASP A 358 16.42 6.73 -25.20
C ASP A 358 14.91 6.74 -24.91
N LEU A 359 14.34 5.58 -24.53
CA LEU A 359 12.93 5.48 -24.18
C LEU A 359 12.60 6.24 -22.88
N ILE A 360 13.48 6.21 -21.87
CA ILE A 360 13.30 6.97 -20.63
C ILE A 360 13.42 8.47 -20.91
N LYS A 361 14.38 8.88 -21.74
CA LYS A 361 14.50 10.29 -22.17
C LYS A 361 13.25 10.79 -22.87
N LYS A 362 12.74 10.03 -23.85
CA LYS A 362 11.49 10.34 -24.56
C LYS A 362 10.30 10.39 -23.59
N PHE A 363 10.22 9.42 -22.68
CA PHE A 363 9.20 9.35 -21.65
C PHE A 363 9.21 10.61 -20.76
N MET A 364 10.36 10.95 -20.19
CA MET A 364 10.54 12.11 -19.31
C MET A 364 10.30 13.45 -20.00
N GLY A 365 10.41 13.52 -21.33
CA GLY A 365 10.04 14.70 -22.12
C GLY A 365 8.57 15.13 -21.98
N ASN A 366 7.70 14.25 -21.44
CA ASN A 366 6.29 14.52 -21.19
C ASN A 366 6.00 15.12 -19.80
N PHE A 367 7.04 15.28 -18.95
CA PHE A 367 6.90 15.66 -17.55
C PHE A 367 7.74 16.88 -17.22
N ARG A 368 7.22 17.75 -16.36
CA ARG A 368 7.91 18.93 -15.82
C ARG A 368 8.14 18.76 -14.34
N LEU A 369 9.40 18.92 -13.91
CA LEU A 369 9.79 18.83 -12.51
C LEU A 369 9.05 19.88 -11.66
N ILE A 370 8.54 19.46 -10.50
CA ILE A 370 7.96 20.34 -9.49
C ILE A 370 9.03 20.63 -8.44
N GLU A 371 9.38 21.90 -8.31
CA GLU A 371 10.33 22.37 -7.31
C GLU A 371 9.72 22.33 -5.90
N ASN A 372 10.42 21.69 -4.97
CA ASN A 372 10.14 21.75 -3.52
C ASN A 372 8.66 21.45 -3.13
N LEU A 373 8.04 20.45 -3.75
CA LEU A 373 6.62 20.10 -3.51
C LEU A 373 6.28 19.97 -2.02
N TYR A 374 7.16 19.33 -1.24
CA TYR A 374 6.98 19.10 0.20
C TYR A 374 7.84 20.05 1.06
N GLY A 375 8.10 21.25 0.56
CA GLY A 375 8.89 22.30 1.23
C GLY A 375 10.37 22.37 0.82
N PRO A 376 11.16 23.31 1.36
CA PRO A 376 12.53 23.55 0.92
C PRO A 376 13.43 22.29 0.99
N GLY A 377 14.17 22.04 -0.08
CA GLY A 377 15.10 20.91 -0.18
C GLY A 377 14.46 19.61 -0.66
N THR A 378 13.20 19.65 -1.10
CA THR A 378 12.42 18.46 -1.49
C THR A 378 12.20 18.27 -2.98
N THR A 379 12.85 19.07 -3.84
CA THR A 379 12.84 18.82 -5.30
C THR A 379 13.38 17.43 -5.63
N TRP A 380 14.45 17.02 -4.95
CA TRP A 380 15.15 15.76 -5.20
C TRP A 380 15.45 15.03 -3.90
N TYR A 381 15.27 13.71 -3.93
CA TYR A 381 15.53 12.84 -2.79
C TYR A 381 16.48 11.71 -3.19
N ILE A 382 17.24 11.21 -2.22
CA ILE A 382 18.06 10.01 -2.36
C ILE A 382 18.03 9.20 -1.06
N ARG A 383 18.01 7.88 -1.20
CA ARG A 383 18.19 6.93 -0.10
C ARG A 383 19.04 5.77 -0.58
N LYS A 384 20.07 5.42 0.20
CA LYS A 384 21.03 4.38 -0.17
C LYS A 384 20.88 3.15 0.71
N SER A 385 21.29 2.00 0.17
CA SER A 385 21.27 0.71 0.87
C SER A 385 19.91 0.40 1.51
N LEU A 386 18.90 0.25 0.65
CA LEU A 386 17.49 0.09 1.06
C LEU A 386 17.23 -1.17 1.89
N THR A 387 17.74 -2.33 1.49
CA THR A 387 17.35 -3.63 2.06
C THR A 387 18.01 -3.88 3.41
N TYR A 388 17.23 -4.18 4.46
CA TYR A 388 17.71 -4.59 5.77
C TYR A 388 16.68 -5.42 6.54
N GLN A 389 17.14 -6.10 7.60
CA GLN A 389 16.27 -6.78 8.57
C GLN A 389 16.69 -6.45 10.02
N SER A 390 15.72 -6.37 10.92
CA SER A 390 15.93 -6.42 12.37
C SER A 390 16.02 -7.88 12.83
N PRO A 391 17.14 -8.32 13.41
CA PRO A 391 17.25 -9.69 13.92
C PRO A 391 16.35 -9.96 15.13
N VAL A 392 16.03 -8.93 15.90
CA VAL A 392 15.15 -8.99 17.06
C VAL A 392 14.01 -8.00 16.86
N VAL A 393 12.77 -8.50 16.92
CA VAL A 393 11.55 -7.71 16.69
C VAL A 393 10.59 -7.72 17.87
N SER A 394 10.87 -8.50 18.92
CA SER A 394 10.13 -8.42 20.18
C SER A 394 11.04 -8.76 21.36
N GLY A 395 10.56 -8.46 22.56
CA GLY A 395 11.21 -8.83 23.81
C GLY A 395 10.38 -8.39 25.02
N PRO A 396 10.96 -8.46 26.23
CA PRO A 396 10.25 -8.09 27.45
C PRO A 396 9.68 -6.67 27.36
N GLY A 397 8.35 -6.54 27.30
CA GLY A 397 7.62 -5.27 27.29
C GLY A 397 7.58 -4.53 25.95
N TRP A 398 8.06 -5.11 24.84
CA TRP A 398 8.01 -4.43 23.55
C TRP A 398 7.92 -5.36 22.33
N LEU A 399 7.44 -4.81 21.21
CA LEU A 399 7.54 -5.40 19.87
C LEU A 399 7.74 -4.32 18.81
N ALA A 400 8.22 -4.66 17.62
CA ALA A 400 8.36 -3.78 16.47
C ALA A 400 7.33 -4.14 15.40
N VAL A 401 6.92 -3.16 14.57
CA VAL A 401 6.03 -3.38 13.42
C VAL A 401 6.52 -2.63 12.18
N GLY A 402 6.09 -3.09 10.99
CA GLY A 402 6.37 -2.45 9.72
C GLY A 402 7.88 -2.41 9.39
N ASP A 403 8.33 -1.26 8.87
CA ASP A 403 9.75 -1.03 8.52
C ASP A 403 10.71 -1.19 9.72
N ALA A 404 10.23 -1.17 10.97
CA ALA A 404 11.08 -1.45 12.13
C ALA A 404 11.49 -2.94 12.19
N CYS A 405 10.74 -3.84 11.55
CA CYS A 405 11.09 -5.26 11.37
C CYS A 405 12.07 -5.47 10.21
N GLY A 406 11.95 -4.68 9.14
CA GLY A 406 12.82 -4.75 7.97
C GLY A 406 12.15 -4.16 6.74
N PHE A 407 12.93 -3.97 5.68
CA PHE A 407 12.47 -3.48 4.38
C PHE A 407 13.33 -4.08 3.27
N THR A 408 12.78 -4.17 2.06
CA THR A 408 13.50 -4.67 0.88
C THR A 408 13.63 -3.59 -0.19
N ASN A 409 12.59 -3.41 -1.00
CA ASN A 409 12.59 -2.56 -2.18
C ASN A 409 11.19 -1.98 -2.44
N PRO A 410 11.05 -0.85 -3.14
CA PRO A 410 9.74 -0.35 -3.57
C PRO A 410 8.98 -1.28 -4.54
N LEU A 411 9.68 -2.21 -5.23
CA LEU A 411 9.08 -3.06 -6.27
C LEU A 411 7.98 -3.96 -5.67
N HIS A 412 6.80 -4.01 -6.30
CA HIS A 412 5.59 -4.66 -5.77
C HIS A 412 5.07 -4.11 -4.44
N SER A 413 5.52 -2.92 -4.01
CA SER A 413 4.99 -2.21 -2.84
C SER A 413 4.93 -3.01 -1.52
N PRO A 414 5.88 -3.92 -1.19
CA PRO A 414 5.80 -4.73 0.02
C PRO A 414 5.89 -3.90 1.31
N GLY A 415 6.53 -2.71 1.25
CA GLY A 415 6.75 -1.84 2.41
C GLY A 415 5.48 -1.32 3.07
N ILE A 416 4.35 -1.26 2.36
CA ILE A 416 3.03 -1.05 2.99
C ILE A 416 2.30 -2.38 3.07
N THR A 417 2.03 -3.02 1.93
CA THR A 417 1.02 -4.09 1.89
C THR A 417 1.53 -5.40 2.48
N ALA A 418 2.77 -5.81 2.24
CA ALA A 418 3.28 -7.02 2.88
C ALA A 418 3.60 -6.74 4.36
N ALA A 419 4.20 -5.58 4.65
CA ALA A 419 4.59 -5.20 6.00
C ALA A 419 3.40 -4.94 6.93
N MET A 420 2.20 -4.59 6.44
CA MET A 420 1.03 -4.39 7.31
C MET A 420 0.59 -5.68 8.00
N SER A 421 0.92 -6.86 7.46
CA SER A 421 0.71 -8.15 8.14
C SER A 421 1.40 -8.19 9.51
N THR A 422 2.58 -7.58 9.63
CA THR A 422 3.29 -7.44 10.92
C THR A 422 2.54 -6.53 11.89
N SER A 423 1.80 -5.54 11.38
CA SER A 423 1.07 -4.56 12.18
C SER A 423 -0.26 -5.15 12.67
N THR A 424 -1.03 -5.77 11.79
CA THR A 424 -2.33 -6.38 12.13
C THR A 424 -2.14 -7.63 12.99
N TYR A 425 -1.15 -8.48 12.69
CA TYR A 425 -0.89 -9.66 13.51
C TYR A 425 -0.44 -9.30 14.93
N ALA A 426 0.46 -8.32 15.07
CA ALA A 426 0.87 -7.82 16.39
C ALA A 426 -0.31 -7.20 17.15
N ALA A 427 -1.21 -6.49 16.47
CA ALA A 427 -2.39 -5.87 17.07
C ALA A 427 -3.33 -6.91 17.71
N GLU A 428 -3.65 -8.00 17.01
CA GLU A 428 -4.49 -9.07 17.56
C GLU A 428 -3.80 -9.83 18.70
N LEU A 429 -2.51 -10.17 18.52
CA LEU A 429 -1.74 -10.86 19.55
C LEU A 429 -1.57 -10.01 20.81
N THR A 430 -1.57 -8.68 20.71
CA THR A 430 -1.49 -7.78 21.87
C THR A 430 -2.66 -8.00 22.82
N HIS A 431 -3.90 -8.13 22.30
CA HIS A 431 -5.06 -8.43 23.13
C HIS A 431 -4.89 -9.74 23.88
N LYS A 432 -4.51 -10.80 23.15
CA LYS A 432 -4.31 -12.14 23.73
C LYS A 432 -3.22 -12.11 24.80
N ALA A 433 -2.09 -11.45 24.52
CA ALA A 433 -0.95 -11.40 25.40
C ALA A 433 -1.28 -10.67 26.72
N LEU A 434 -1.96 -9.52 26.65
CA LEU A 434 -2.34 -8.79 27.86
C LEU A 434 -3.48 -9.45 28.64
N ASP A 435 -4.43 -10.10 27.97
CA ASP A 435 -5.48 -10.90 28.62
C ASP A 435 -4.89 -12.10 29.39
N GLU A 436 -3.91 -12.80 28.82
CA GLU A 436 -3.20 -13.91 29.46
C GLU A 436 -2.31 -13.41 30.61
N ALA A 437 -1.59 -12.31 30.42
CA ALA A 437 -0.72 -11.71 31.43
C ALA A 437 -1.47 -11.25 32.69
N LYS A 438 -2.71 -10.79 32.55
CA LYS A 438 -3.55 -10.38 33.69
C LYS A 438 -4.01 -11.56 34.57
N ARG A 439 -3.85 -12.81 34.12
CA ARG A 439 -4.29 -14.02 34.83
C ARG A 439 -3.21 -14.68 35.69
N VAL A 440 -1.97 -14.19 35.62
CA VAL A 440 -0.83 -14.78 36.35
C VAL A 440 -0.41 -13.91 37.53
N ALA A 441 0.25 -14.54 38.51
CA ALA A 441 0.36 -14.00 39.87
C ALA A 441 1.39 -12.86 40.04
N ASP A 442 2.42 -12.78 39.18
CA ASP A 442 3.48 -11.79 39.30
C ASP A 442 3.97 -11.25 37.94
N ALA A 443 4.74 -10.16 37.98
CA ALA A 443 5.23 -9.45 36.80
C ALA A 443 6.15 -10.31 35.91
N LYS A 444 6.93 -11.23 36.49
CA LYS A 444 7.83 -12.12 35.75
C LYS A 444 7.04 -13.22 35.04
N ALA A 445 6.03 -13.79 35.70
CA ALA A 445 5.10 -14.71 35.07
C ALA A 445 4.29 -14.03 33.96
N ALA A 446 3.89 -12.77 34.16
CA ALA A 446 3.19 -11.96 33.15
C ALA A 446 4.07 -11.71 31.93
N GLU A 447 5.33 -11.30 32.11
CA GLU A 447 6.30 -11.15 31.02
C GLU A 447 6.47 -12.47 30.26
N LEU A 448 6.67 -13.57 30.97
CA LEU A 448 6.85 -14.89 30.35
C LEU A 448 5.62 -15.30 29.56
N SER A 449 4.42 -15.02 30.07
CA SER A 449 3.16 -15.26 29.37
C SER A 449 3.10 -14.48 28.07
N ILE A 450 3.31 -13.15 28.12
CA ILE A 450 3.32 -12.27 26.94
C ILE A 450 4.30 -12.79 25.88
N ARG A 451 5.53 -13.13 26.30
CA ARG A 451 6.56 -13.61 25.37
C ARG A 451 6.19 -14.94 24.73
N LYS A 452 5.54 -15.86 25.46
CA LYS A 452 5.01 -17.10 24.88
C LYS A 452 3.90 -16.83 23.87
N THR A 453 3.00 -15.89 24.15
CA THR A 453 1.92 -15.51 23.24
C THR A 453 2.46 -14.87 21.96
N LEU A 454 3.55 -14.09 22.06
CA LEU A 454 4.19 -13.41 20.92
C LEU A 454 5.19 -14.28 20.15
N ALA A 455 5.58 -15.47 20.63
CA ALA A 455 6.59 -16.30 19.95
C ALA A 455 6.27 -16.62 18.47
N PRO A 456 5.01 -16.90 18.06
CA PRO A 456 4.67 -17.06 16.64
C PRO A 456 4.90 -15.80 15.79
N TYR A 457 4.86 -14.61 16.38
CA TYR A 457 5.15 -13.35 15.71
C TYR A 457 6.62 -13.24 15.31
N ASP A 458 7.53 -13.60 16.22
CA ASP A 458 8.97 -13.56 15.97
C ASP A 458 9.35 -14.47 14.80
N GLU A 459 8.81 -15.68 14.77
CA GLU A 459 9.04 -16.65 13.70
C GLU A 459 8.51 -16.15 12.34
N PHE A 460 7.33 -15.51 12.35
CA PHE A 460 6.76 -14.90 11.16
C PHE A 460 7.65 -13.75 10.63
N ALA A 461 7.97 -12.78 11.48
CA ALA A 461 8.76 -11.60 11.10
C ALA A 461 10.19 -11.98 10.64
N LYS A 462 10.78 -13.02 11.24
CA LYS A 462 12.09 -13.55 10.85
C LYS A 462 12.11 -14.10 9.42
N LYS A 463 11.00 -14.71 8.96
CA LYS A 463 10.89 -15.33 7.63
C LYS A 463 10.46 -14.36 6.53
N LEU A 464 9.66 -13.35 6.88
CA LEU A 464 9.07 -12.43 5.91
C LEU A 464 10.12 -11.67 5.08
N ILE A 465 11.08 -11.02 5.72
CA ILE A 465 12.04 -10.15 5.00
C ILE A 465 12.98 -10.94 4.08
N PRO A 466 13.54 -12.10 4.49
CA PRO A 466 14.33 -12.94 3.59
C PRO A 466 13.55 -13.39 2.35
N SER A 467 12.28 -13.81 2.48
CA SER A 467 11.47 -14.25 1.33
C SER A 467 11.20 -13.08 0.36
N LEU A 468 10.85 -11.90 0.89
CA LEU A 468 10.66 -10.70 0.09
C LEU A 468 11.96 -10.21 -0.57
N ASN A 469 13.12 -10.44 0.05
CA ASN A 469 14.40 -10.07 -0.53
C ASN A 469 14.77 -11.00 -1.70
N GLN A 470 14.51 -12.31 -1.58
CA GLN A 470 14.69 -13.25 -2.69
C GLN A 470 13.75 -12.92 -3.85
N MET A 471 12.48 -12.64 -3.56
CA MET A 471 11.51 -12.14 -4.53
C MET A 471 12.05 -10.91 -5.27
N ASN A 472 12.60 -9.94 -4.55
CA ASN A 472 13.18 -8.76 -5.18
C ASN A 472 14.40 -9.10 -6.05
N LYS A 473 15.33 -9.94 -5.58
CA LYS A 473 16.49 -10.36 -6.38
C LYS A 473 16.07 -11.06 -7.67
N PHE A 474 15.06 -11.93 -7.62
CA PHE A 474 14.51 -12.62 -8.78
C PHE A 474 14.07 -11.65 -9.88
N HIS A 475 13.31 -10.61 -9.51
CA HIS A 475 12.89 -9.60 -10.48
C HIS A 475 14.07 -8.83 -11.06
N TYR A 476 15.01 -8.39 -10.23
CA TYR A 476 16.15 -7.60 -10.70
C TYR A 476 17.08 -8.37 -11.64
N VAL A 477 17.24 -9.69 -11.45
CA VAL A 477 18.01 -10.49 -12.43
C VAL A 477 17.24 -10.66 -13.74
N CYS A 478 15.91 -10.81 -13.69
CA CYS A 478 15.07 -10.91 -14.88
C CYS A 478 14.88 -9.59 -15.63
N PHE A 479 15.05 -8.43 -15.00
CA PHE A 479 15.05 -7.11 -15.68
C PHE A 479 16.18 -6.94 -16.70
N ARG A 480 17.21 -7.78 -16.62
CA ARG A 480 18.39 -7.72 -17.50
C ARG A 480 18.12 -8.21 -18.91
N GLU A 481 16.98 -8.87 -19.15
CA GLU A 481 16.63 -9.39 -20.47
C GLU A 481 15.12 -9.22 -20.74
N PRO A 482 14.71 -8.56 -21.85
CA PRO A 482 13.31 -8.19 -22.08
C PRO A 482 12.30 -9.35 -22.17
N ARG A 483 12.69 -10.59 -22.45
CA ARG A 483 11.76 -11.74 -22.43
C ARG A 483 11.58 -12.31 -21.03
N LEU A 484 12.64 -12.32 -20.20
CA LEU A 484 12.60 -12.90 -18.85
C LEU A 484 11.64 -12.17 -17.90
N GLY A 485 11.54 -10.85 -18.02
CA GLY A 485 10.55 -10.06 -17.27
C GLY A 485 9.11 -10.58 -17.45
N PRO A 486 8.50 -10.40 -18.64
CA PRO A 486 7.12 -10.79 -18.87
C PRO A 486 6.93 -12.30 -18.74
N GLN A 487 7.80 -13.13 -19.36
CA GLN A 487 7.57 -14.57 -19.49
C GLN A 487 7.93 -15.40 -18.24
N VAL A 488 8.74 -14.83 -17.32
CA VAL A 488 9.21 -15.56 -16.14
C VAL A 488 8.84 -14.81 -14.87
N SER A 489 9.54 -13.74 -14.51
CA SER A 489 9.43 -13.21 -13.13
C SER A 489 8.06 -12.60 -12.83
N PHE A 490 7.47 -11.85 -13.77
CA PHE A 490 6.18 -11.20 -13.54
C PHE A 490 5.01 -12.15 -13.70
N LEU A 491 5.08 -13.09 -14.64
CA LEU A 491 4.14 -14.19 -14.71
C LEU A 491 4.06 -14.94 -13.38
N TRP A 492 5.21 -15.41 -12.86
CA TRP A 492 5.26 -16.14 -11.59
C TRP A 492 4.79 -15.31 -10.41
N GLN A 493 5.10 -14.01 -10.39
CA GLN A 493 4.69 -13.13 -9.31
C GLN A 493 3.18 -12.95 -9.22
N PHE A 494 2.50 -12.82 -10.36
CA PHE A 494 1.04 -12.74 -10.42
C PHE A 494 0.39 -14.09 -10.14
N PHE A 495 0.92 -15.16 -10.73
CA PHE A 495 0.43 -16.51 -10.53
C PHE A 495 0.49 -16.92 -9.06
N ALA A 496 1.66 -16.78 -8.43
CA ALA A 496 1.86 -17.09 -7.02
C ALA A 496 1.20 -16.06 -6.09
N GLY A 497 1.23 -14.77 -6.42
CA GLY A 497 0.73 -13.71 -5.54
C GLY A 497 -0.79 -13.56 -5.49
N ILE A 498 -1.51 -14.04 -6.52
CA ILE A 498 -2.97 -13.98 -6.62
C ILE A 498 -3.62 -15.35 -6.37
N GLY A 499 -2.99 -16.43 -6.86
CA GLY A 499 -3.59 -17.75 -6.79
C GLY A 499 -3.14 -18.62 -5.60
N ILE A 500 -2.62 -18.02 -4.52
CA ILE A 500 -2.17 -18.75 -3.32
C ILE A 500 -3.23 -19.78 -2.87
N PRO A 501 -2.90 -21.09 -2.84
CA PRO A 501 -3.85 -22.11 -2.43
C PRO A 501 -4.41 -21.86 -1.04
N GLY A 502 -5.74 -21.77 -0.91
CA GLY A 502 -6.44 -21.51 0.35
C GLY A 502 -6.53 -20.03 0.74
N TRP A 503 -5.79 -19.15 0.05
CA TRP A 503 -5.69 -17.72 0.34
C TRP A 503 -5.84 -16.87 -0.93
N GLN A 504 -6.62 -17.35 -1.90
CA GLN A 504 -6.82 -16.62 -3.16
C GLN A 504 -7.58 -15.32 -2.90
N LEU A 505 -6.89 -14.18 -3.07
CA LEU A 505 -7.39 -12.82 -2.82
C LEU A 505 -8.74 -12.49 -3.48
N ILE A 506 -9.07 -13.18 -4.57
CA ILE A 506 -10.20 -12.81 -5.45
C ILE A 506 -11.36 -13.82 -5.39
N ARG A 507 -11.14 -15.04 -4.89
CA ARG A 507 -12.21 -16.05 -4.83
C ARG A 507 -13.06 -16.00 -3.56
N GLN A 508 -12.60 -15.33 -2.51
CA GLN A 508 -13.29 -15.24 -1.22
C GLN A 508 -14.09 -13.94 -1.10
N ASP A 509 -14.94 -13.61 -2.08
CA ASP A 509 -15.94 -12.52 -1.98
C ASP A 509 -15.42 -11.07 -1.97
N TYR A 510 -14.13 -10.81 -2.28
CA TYR A 510 -13.54 -9.47 -2.17
C TYR A 510 -13.83 -8.78 -0.82
N ASN A 511 -13.93 -9.59 0.24
CA ASN A 511 -14.28 -9.19 1.59
C ASN A 511 -13.44 -10.01 2.58
N LEU A 512 -12.74 -9.32 3.48
CA LEU A 512 -12.08 -9.94 4.63
C LEU A 512 -12.73 -9.40 5.91
N THR A 513 -12.77 -10.24 6.93
CA THR A 513 -13.27 -9.87 8.27
C THR A 513 -12.12 -9.93 9.27
N PHE A 514 -12.35 -9.47 10.49
CA PHE A 514 -11.39 -9.66 11.59
C PHE A 514 -11.07 -11.14 11.86
N ASP A 515 -11.96 -12.07 11.51
CA ASP A 515 -11.71 -13.51 11.70
C ASP A 515 -10.81 -14.10 10.60
N THR A 516 -10.71 -13.46 9.43
CA THR A 516 -9.99 -14.01 8.27
C THR A 516 -8.80 -13.17 7.83
N TYR A 517 -8.74 -11.89 8.21
CA TYR A 517 -7.76 -10.94 7.69
C TYR A 517 -6.33 -11.29 8.09
N VAL A 518 -6.06 -11.55 9.38
CA VAL A 518 -4.69 -11.81 9.85
C VAL A 518 -4.15 -13.08 9.22
N ASP A 519 -4.90 -14.18 9.28
CA ASP A 519 -4.47 -15.45 8.68
C ASP A 519 -4.20 -15.30 7.17
N HIS A 520 -5.05 -14.55 6.45
CA HIS A 520 -4.78 -14.25 5.05
C HIS A 520 -3.50 -13.42 4.86
N SER A 521 -3.35 -12.33 5.63
CA SER A 521 -2.24 -11.39 5.46
C SER A 521 -0.87 -12.01 5.75
N ILE A 522 -0.75 -12.90 6.74
CA ILE A 522 0.52 -13.54 7.12
C ILE A 522 0.90 -14.68 6.17
N ASN A 523 -0.08 -15.32 5.52
CA ASN A 523 0.15 -16.37 4.53
C ASN A 523 0.29 -15.81 3.11
N TRP A 524 -0.05 -14.53 2.88
CA TRP A 524 0.04 -13.93 1.56
C TRP A 524 1.48 -13.73 1.11
N ALA A 525 2.26 -12.89 1.80
CA ALA A 525 3.67 -12.57 1.47
C ALA A 525 3.97 -12.38 -0.05
N TRP A 526 3.00 -11.87 -0.82
CA TRP A 526 3.06 -11.79 -2.28
C TRP A 526 3.35 -13.12 -2.99
N GLY A 527 3.03 -14.26 -2.39
CA GLY A 527 3.37 -15.58 -2.93
C GLY A 527 4.87 -15.90 -2.91
N SER A 528 5.72 -15.06 -2.28
CA SER A 528 7.17 -15.26 -2.23
C SER A 528 7.63 -16.53 -1.50
N GLN A 529 6.70 -17.21 -0.83
CA GLN A 529 6.91 -18.46 -0.11
C GLN A 529 6.23 -19.66 -0.79
N VAL A 530 5.62 -19.48 -1.97
CA VAL A 530 5.06 -20.57 -2.78
C VAL A 530 6.22 -21.42 -3.33
N PRO A 531 6.23 -22.76 -3.14
CA PRO A 531 7.36 -23.60 -3.52
C PRO A 531 7.75 -23.49 -5.00
N GLU A 532 6.77 -23.45 -5.90
CA GLU A 532 6.99 -23.34 -7.34
C GLU A 532 7.62 -21.98 -7.71
N PHE A 533 7.20 -20.90 -7.04
CA PHE A 533 7.81 -19.58 -7.18
C PHE A 533 9.27 -19.58 -6.67
N ASP A 534 9.51 -20.13 -5.49
CA ASP A 534 10.85 -20.21 -4.88
C ASP A 534 11.82 -21.00 -5.78
N ALA A 535 11.37 -22.11 -6.36
CA ALA A 535 12.18 -22.93 -7.26
C ALA A 535 12.62 -22.14 -8.51
N VAL A 536 11.69 -21.48 -9.21
CA VAL A 536 12.00 -20.69 -10.41
C VAL A 536 12.86 -19.47 -10.07
N ALA A 537 12.56 -18.79 -8.96
CA ALA A 537 13.33 -17.66 -8.48
C ALA A 537 14.79 -18.03 -8.20
N ARG A 538 15.03 -19.13 -7.48
CA ARG A 538 16.39 -19.63 -7.19
C ARG A 538 17.15 -19.97 -8.45
N LYS A 539 16.53 -20.71 -9.38
CA LYS A 539 17.17 -21.11 -10.65
C LYS A 539 17.58 -19.90 -11.48
N ALA A 540 16.71 -18.90 -11.62
CA ALA A 540 17.03 -17.66 -12.33
C ALA A 540 18.16 -16.88 -11.65
N ILE A 541 18.12 -16.74 -10.32
CA ILE A 541 19.17 -16.06 -9.56
C ILE A 541 20.51 -16.79 -9.70
N GLU A 542 20.53 -18.11 -9.56
CA GLU A 542 21.74 -18.94 -9.66
C GLU A 542 22.43 -18.78 -11.02
N LEU A 543 21.66 -18.77 -12.11
CA LEU A 543 22.21 -18.67 -13.46
C LEU A 543 22.62 -17.24 -13.86
N ILE A 544 21.88 -16.23 -13.39
CA ILE A 544 22.03 -14.85 -13.88
C ILE A 544 22.85 -13.95 -12.94
N ALA A 545 22.74 -14.13 -11.62
CA ALA A 545 23.43 -13.29 -10.65
C ALA A 545 24.96 -13.28 -10.80
N PRO A 546 25.63 -14.40 -11.15
CA PRO A 546 27.09 -14.42 -11.35
C PRO A 546 27.59 -13.63 -12.57
N ILE A 547 26.71 -13.35 -13.56
CA ILE A 547 27.09 -12.63 -14.77
C ILE A 547 27.32 -11.15 -14.41
N PRO A 548 28.48 -10.54 -14.72
CA PRO A 548 28.75 -9.13 -14.47
C PRO A 548 27.65 -8.22 -15.00
N LEU A 549 27.26 -7.18 -14.26
CA LEU A 549 26.11 -6.33 -14.58
C LEU A 549 26.24 -5.66 -15.96
N GLU A 550 27.46 -5.33 -16.38
CA GLU A 550 27.77 -4.70 -17.65
C GLU A 550 27.67 -5.65 -18.85
N GLU A 551 27.62 -6.96 -18.63
CA GLU A 551 27.52 -7.97 -19.68
C GLU A 551 26.06 -8.33 -20.00
N THR A 552 25.81 -8.74 -21.23
CA THR A 552 24.54 -9.32 -21.68
C THR A 552 24.37 -10.75 -21.18
N ILE A 553 23.14 -11.18 -20.93
CA ILE A 553 22.88 -12.58 -20.58
C ILE A 553 23.01 -13.45 -21.85
N PRO A 554 23.81 -14.53 -21.84
CA PRO A 554 23.88 -15.47 -22.94
C PRO A 554 22.51 -16.05 -23.29
N GLU A 555 22.19 -16.10 -24.59
CA GLU A 555 20.92 -16.64 -25.10
C GLU A 555 20.61 -18.05 -24.59
N SER A 556 21.63 -18.89 -24.39
CA SER A 556 21.46 -20.23 -23.81
C SER A 556 20.91 -20.20 -22.37
N ILE A 557 21.36 -19.25 -21.55
CA ILE A 557 20.86 -19.06 -20.18
C ILE A 557 19.43 -18.51 -20.20
N VAL A 558 19.13 -17.57 -21.11
CA VAL A 558 17.77 -17.05 -21.28
C VAL A 558 16.79 -18.18 -21.59
N ARG A 559 17.13 -19.04 -22.56
CA ARG A 559 16.33 -20.23 -22.92
C ARG A 559 16.18 -21.19 -21.75
N GLU A 560 17.28 -21.52 -21.06
CA GLU A 560 17.25 -22.43 -19.92
C GLU A 560 16.30 -21.94 -18.82
N VAL A 561 16.31 -20.66 -18.49
CA VAL A 561 15.42 -20.06 -17.48
C VAL A 561 13.97 -20.10 -17.93
N ILE A 562 13.68 -19.77 -19.20
CA ILE A 562 12.32 -19.81 -19.77
C ILE A 562 11.78 -21.24 -19.80
N ASP A 563 12.58 -22.20 -20.27
CA ASP A 563 12.19 -23.60 -20.39
C ASP A 563 11.89 -24.21 -19.02
N TYR A 564 12.77 -23.97 -18.03
CA TYR A 564 12.56 -24.40 -16.66
C TYR A 564 11.30 -23.76 -16.05
N SER A 565 11.12 -22.45 -16.22
CA SER A 565 9.92 -21.73 -15.77
C SER A 565 8.64 -22.35 -16.35
N ASN A 566 8.63 -22.65 -17.65
CA ASN A 566 7.48 -23.23 -18.34
C ASN A 566 7.21 -24.69 -17.94
N GLU A 567 8.25 -25.47 -17.62
CA GLU A 567 8.09 -26.83 -17.06
C GLU A 567 7.36 -26.79 -15.71
N ILE A 568 7.85 -25.98 -14.76
CA ILE A 568 7.24 -25.86 -13.44
C ILE A 568 5.82 -25.27 -13.55
N LYS A 569 5.62 -24.29 -14.44
CA LYS A 569 4.32 -23.65 -14.67
C LYS A 569 3.28 -24.67 -15.15
N ARG A 570 3.63 -25.52 -16.12
CA ARG A 570 2.72 -26.55 -16.64
C ARG A 570 2.22 -27.46 -15.53
N ALA A 571 3.14 -28.00 -14.72
CA ALA A 571 2.77 -28.83 -13.58
C ALA A 571 1.86 -28.10 -12.57
N ALA A 572 2.12 -26.82 -12.31
CA ALA A 572 1.32 -26.01 -11.39
C ALA A 572 -0.08 -25.69 -11.95
N VAL A 573 -0.20 -25.37 -13.24
CA VAL A 573 -1.49 -25.12 -13.92
C VAL A 573 -2.31 -26.41 -13.99
N ASP A 574 -1.70 -27.54 -14.35
CA ASP A 574 -2.37 -28.85 -14.45
C ASP A 574 -2.91 -29.34 -13.10
N SER A 575 -2.32 -28.90 -11.99
CA SER A 575 -2.82 -29.19 -10.64
C SER A 575 -4.18 -28.53 -10.33
N ASN A 576 -4.62 -27.58 -11.17
CA ASN A 576 -5.83 -26.77 -11.02
C ASN A 576 -5.93 -26.01 -9.68
N ARG A 577 -4.80 -25.89 -8.94
CA ARG A 577 -4.72 -25.15 -7.66
C ARG A 577 -4.90 -23.64 -7.84
N PHE A 578 -4.64 -23.14 -9.04
CA PHE A 578 -4.57 -21.72 -9.39
C PHE A 578 -5.57 -21.35 -10.49
N ASN A 579 -6.86 -21.61 -10.24
CA ASN A 579 -7.90 -21.35 -11.23
C ASN A 579 -8.35 -19.88 -11.16
N PHE A 580 -8.23 -19.16 -12.28
CA PHE A 580 -8.56 -17.74 -12.41
C PHE A 580 -8.85 -17.42 -13.87
N ARG A 581 -9.57 -16.32 -14.14
CA ARG A 581 -9.74 -15.80 -15.51
C ARG A 581 -8.50 -15.02 -15.94
N TRP A 582 -7.40 -15.75 -16.14
CA TRP A 582 -6.07 -15.20 -16.39
C TRP A 582 -5.99 -14.34 -17.65
N ASP A 583 -6.73 -14.72 -18.68
CA ASP A 583 -6.83 -14.01 -19.96
C ASP A 583 -7.53 -12.65 -19.85
N GLY A 584 -8.49 -12.49 -18.93
CA GLY A 584 -9.08 -11.19 -18.63
C GLY A 584 -8.15 -10.26 -17.85
N LEU A 585 -7.28 -10.82 -17.02
CA LEU A 585 -6.36 -10.07 -16.17
C LEU A 585 -5.08 -9.66 -16.88
N LEU A 586 -4.44 -10.59 -17.59
CA LEU A 586 -3.12 -10.44 -18.17
C LEU A 586 -3.20 -10.27 -19.68
N ARG A 587 -2.67 -9.16 -20.20
CA ARG A 587 -2.81 -8.79 -21.61
C ARG A 587 -2.32 -9.89 -22.56
N TYR A 588 -1.11 -10.41 -22.35
CA TYR A 588 -0.43 -11.34 -23.26
C TYR A 588 -0.56 -12.82 -22.88
N TYR A 589 -1.52 -13.20 -22.04
CA TYR A 589 -1.68 -14.57 -21.60
C TYR A 589 -3.07 -15.11 -21.88
N ASP A 590 -3.16 -16.36 -22.33
CA ASP A 590 -4.42 -17.09 -22.39
C ASP A 590 -4.88 -17.57 -21.00
N LEU A 591 -6.02 -18.27 -20.97
CA LEU A 591 -6.61 -18.80 -19.74
C LEU A 591 -5.69 -19.80 -19.00
N TYR A 592 -4.76 -20.43 -19.72
CA TYR A 592 -3.83 -21.42 -19.20
C TYR A 592 -2.42 -20.86 -18.97
N LEU A 593 -2.27 -19.53 -19.01
CA LEU A 593 -1.01 -18.83 -18.82
C LEU A 593 0.05 -19.19 -19.88
N ASN A 594 -0.39 -19.49 -21.10
CA ASN A 594 0.49 -19.49 -22.27
C ASN A 594 0.67 -18.06 -22.78
N TYR A 595 1.92 -17.70 -23.07
CA TYR A 595 2.27 -16.38 -23.57
C TYR A 595 1.96 -16.26 -25.06
N ASP A 596 1.23 -15.21 -25.44
CA ASP A 596 0.96 -14.83 -26.83
C ASP A 596 1.00 -13.30 -26.95
N GLU A 597 2.06 -12.79 -27.58
CA GLU A 597 2.25 -11.36 -27.84
C GLU A 597 1.15 -10.75 -28.73
N LYS A 598 0.44 -11.56 -29.51
CA LYS A 598 -0.66 -11.11 -30.39
C LYS A 598 -1.93 -10.84 -29.59
N LYS A 599 -2.08 -11.44 -28.41
CA LYS A 599 -3.17 -11.14 -27.49
C LYS A 599 -2.90 -9.78 -26.83
N ASN A 600 -3.49 -8.73 -27.35
CA ASN A 600 -3.26 -7.35 -26.92
C ASN A 600 -4.42 -6.76 -26.10
N TRP A 601 -5.26 -7.61 -25.52
CA TRP A 601 -6.47 -7.20 -24.79
C TRP A 601 -6.51 -7.74 -23.35
N LYS A 602 -7.26 -7.03 -22.50
CA LYS A 602 -7.59 -7.33 -21.09
C LYS A 602 -8.97 -6.75 -20.77
N ASP A 603 -9.52 -7.02 -19.59
CA ASP A 603 -10.69 -6.27 -19.12
C ASP A 603 -10.35 -4.79 -18.90
N VAL A 604 -11.36 -3.94 -19.04
CA VAL A 604 -11.26 -2.50 -18.83
C VAL A 604 -12.09 -2.12 -17.60
N PHE A 605 -11.39 -1.74 -16.53
CA PHE A 605 -11.98 -1.35 -15.25
C PHE A 605 -11.79 0.12 -14.91
N SER A 606 -11.05 0.87 -15.72
CA SER A 606 -10.87 2.32 -15.57
C SER A 606 -10.92 3.05 -16.92
N ARG A 607 -11.27 4.34 -16.87
CA ARG A 607 -11.18 5.27 -18.01
C ARG A 607 -10.82 6.67 -17.54
N GLN A 608 -10.11 7.40 -18.38
CA GLN A 608 -9.73 8.77 -18.09
C GLN A 608 -10.92 9.74 -18.23
N CYS A 609 -11.05 10.67 -17.28
CA CYS A 609 -12.00 11.77 -17.35
C CYS A 609 -11.61 12.76 -18.46
N LYS A 610 -12.49 12.96 -19.44
CA LYS A 610 -12.34 13.97 -20.50
C LYS A 610 -12.38 15.44 -20.01
N GLY A 611 -12.49 15.67 -18.70
CA GLY A 611 -12.51 17.00 -18.08
C GLY A 611 -11.15 17.34 -17.51
N CYS A 612 -10.79 16.65 -16.42
CA CYS A 612 -9.58 16.92 -15.65
C CYS A 612 -8.43 15.93 -15.92
N GLY A 613 -8.63 14.91 -16.75
CA GLY A 613 -7.63 13.86 -16.99
C GLY A 613 -7.46 12.86 -15.84
N ALA A 614 -8.20 12.97 -14.73
CA ALA A 614 -8.16 11.97 -13.66
C ALA A 614 -8.69 10.62 -14.16
N TRP A 615 -8.02 9.53 -13.78
CA TRP A 615 -8.48 8.17 -14.07
C TRP A 615 -9.62 7.78 -13.13
N LEU A 616 -10.69 7.26 -13.72
CA LEU A 616 -11.94 6.94 -13.04
C LEU A 616 -12.23 5.46 -13.14
N VAL A 617 -12.71 4.91 -12.05
CA VAL A 617 -13.21 3.55 -12.02
C VAL A 617 -14.46 3.42 -12.93
N CYS A 618 -14.57 2.32 -13.63
CA CYS A 618 -15.75 1.92 -14.40
C CYS A 618 -16.77 1.32 -13.43
N ARG A 619 -17.82 2.08 -13.16
CA ARG A 619 -18.93 1.72 -12.28
C ARG A 619 -20.23 2.34 -12.79
N PRO A 620 -21.24 1.54 -13.18
CA PRO A 620 -22.48 2.06 -13.77
C PRO A 620 -23.29 2.99 -12.85
N ASP A 621 -23.12 2.88 -11.53
CA ASP A 621 -23.74 3.73 -10.52
C ASP A 621 -22.99 5.06 -10.29
N TRP A 622 -21.84 5.26 -10.94
CA TRP A 622 -21.00 6.46 -10.81
C TRP A 622 -20.91 7.22 -12.14
N LEU A 623 -21.87 8.09 -12.35
CA LEU A 623 -22.01 8.93 -13.53
C LEU A 623 -21.35 10.30 -13.37
N LYS A 624 -20.68 10.56 -12.23
CA LYS A 624 -19.84 11.74 -12.04
C LYS A 624 -18.36 11.39 -11.86
N CYS A 625 -17.49 12.26 -12.36
CA CYS A 625 -16.08 12.21 -12.05
C CYS A 625 -15.87 12.53 -10.55
N HIS A 626 -15.31 11.58 -9.78
CA HIS A 626 -15.03 11.79 -8.35
C HIS A 626 -13.96 12.86 -8.08
N SER A 627 -13.20 13.30 -9.09
CA SER A 627 -12.17 14.33 -8.94
C SER A 627 -12.69 15.74 -9.27
N CYS A 628 -13.35 15.95 -10.42
CA CYS A 628 -13.80 17.28 -10.89
C CYS A 628 -15.32 17.46 -11.00
N GLY A 629 -16.13 16.43 -10.75
CA GLY A 629 -17.60 16.50 -10.81
C GLY A 629 -18.22 16.44 -12.22
N LYS A 630 -17.41 16.43 -13.29
CA LYS A 630 -17.91 16.32 -14.68
C LYS A 630 -18.77 15.07 -14.87
N GLN A 631 -19.93 15.23 -15.51
CA GLN A 631 -20.83 14.15 -15.89
C GLN A 631 -20.18 13.19 -16.89
N ARG A 632 -20.53 11.90 -16.78
CA ARG A 632 -20.09 10.80 -17.64
C ARG A 632 -21.29 10.16 -18.30
N THR A 633 -21.10 9.60 -19.49
CA THR A 633 -22.12 8.74 -20.09
C THR A 633 -22.12 7.35 -19.46
N ALA A 634 -23.19 6.58 -19.66
CA ALA A 634 -23.26 5.19 -19.18
C ALA A 634 -22.14 4.32 -19.80
N GLU A 635 -21.76 4.57 -21.05
CA GLU A 635 -20.68 3.86 -21.74
C GLU A 635 -19.32 4.17 -21.11
N GLU A 636 -19.07 5.42 -20.74
CA GLU A 636 -17.83 5.83 -20.06
C GLU A 636 -17.70 5.18 -18.67
N ALA A 637 -18.83 4.88 -18.04
CA ALA A 637 -18.92 4.23 -16.73
C ALA A 637 -18.99 2.69 -16.81
N ALA A 638 -19.21 2.09 -17.98
CA ALA A 638 -19.43 0.65 -18.13
C ALA A 638 -18.15 -0.18 -17.96
N ILE A 639 -18.24 -1.29 -17.21
CA ILE A 639 -17.17 -2.29 -17.15
C ILE A 639 -17.10 -3.06 -18.47
N THR A 640 -15.92 -3.30 -19.00
CA THR A 640 -15.73 -4.14 -20.19
C THR A 640 -15.01 -5.42 -19.81
N TRP A 641 -15.71 -6.55 -19.90
CA TRP A 641 -15.14 -7.89 -19.77
C TRP A 641 -14.66 -8.38 -21.13
N ASN A 642 -13.39 -8.76 -21.25
CA ASN A 642 -12.82 -9.34 -22.46
C ASN A 642 -11.98 -10.59 -22.11
N PRO A 643 -12.40 -11.81 -22.53
CA PRO A 643 -13.58 -12.09 -23.36
C PRO A 643 -14.89 -11.79 -22.60
N PRO A 644 -16.02 -11.49 -23.28
CA PRO A 644 -17.27 -11.19 -22.61
C PRO A 644 -17.72 -12.32 -21.66
N LEU A 645 -18.17 -11.95 -20.47
CA LEU A 645 -18.80 -12.87 -19.51
C LEU A 645 -20.30 -12.97 -19.77
N ALA A 646 -20.90 -14.13 -19.50
CA ALA A 646 -22.35 -14.26 -19.51
C ALA A 646 -22.96 -13.42 -18.37
N VAL A 647 -24.18 -12.92 -18.57
CA VAL A 647 -24.86 -12.07 -17.57
C VAL A 647 -24.95 -12.76 -16.20
N ASP A 648 -25.22 -14.06 -16.17
CA ASP A 648 -25.33 -14.82 -14.92
C ASP A 648 -23.97 -15.00 -14.23
N GLU A 649 -22.87 -15.06 -14.98
CA GLU A 649 -21.50 -15.07 -14.42
C GLU A 649 -21.17 -13.71 -13.79
N VAL A 650 -21.51 -12.61 -14.46
CA VAL A 650 -21.35 -11.26 -13.90
C VAL A 650 -22.19 -11.09 -12.64
N LYS A 651 -23.45 -11.54 -12.65
CA LYS A 651 -24.33 -11.51 -11.48
C LYS A 651 -23.78 -12.34 -10.33
N ALA A 652 -23.22 -13.52 -10.61
CA ALA A 652 -22.59 -14.36 -9.59
C ALA A 652 -21.39 -13.65 -8.95
N LEU A 653 -20.54 -12.99 -9.74
CA LEU A 653 -19.40 -12.22 -9.25
C LEU A 653 -19.84 -11.04 -8.35
N VAL A 654 -20.90 -10.32 -8.74
CA VAL A 654 -21.44 -9.20 -7.93
C VAL A 654 -22.12 -9.68 -6.65
N ARG A 655 -22.91 -10.76 -6.71
CA ARG A 655 -23.52 -11.32 -5.49
C ARG A 655 -22.48 -11.78 -4.47
N ALA A 656 -21.37 -12.36 -4.95
CA ALA A 656 -20.25 -12.73 -4.10
C ALA A 656 -19.66 -11.49 -3.39
N SER A 657 -19.45 -10.37 -4.10
CA SER A 657 -18.88 -9.16 -3.50
C SER A 657 -19.80 -8.41 -2.52
N ASP A 658 -21.11 -8.48 -2.75
CA ASP A 658 -22.13 -7.74 -1.98
C ASP A 658 -22.57 -8.49 -0.71
N ALA A 659 -22.14 -9.73 -0.53
CA ALA A 659 -22.39 -10.47 0.69
C ALA A 659 -21.81 -9.69 1.88
N LYS A 660 -22.68 -9.02 2.65
CA LYS A 660 -22.30 -8.30 3.86
C LYS A 660 -21.46 -9.24 4.73
N PRO A 661 -20.32 -8.79 5.29
CA PRO A 661 -19.57 -9.60 6.24
C PRO A 661 -20.56 -10.04 7.31
N ALA A 662 -20.65 -11.36 7.53
CA ALA A 662 -21.62 -11.93 8.45
C ALA A 662 -21.43 -11.29 9.84
N SER A 663 -22.26 -10.29 10.17
CA SER A 663 -22.44 -9.88 11.55
C SER A 663 -23.03 -11.10 12.23
N ARG A 664 -22.29 -11.66 13.19
CA ARG A 664 -22.64 -12.88 13.93
C ARG A 664 -24.14 -12.87 14.29
N ALA A 665 -24.92 -13.58 13.49
CA ALA A 665 -26.31 -13.91 13.75
C ALA A 665 -26.40 -15.43 13.78
N ALA A 666 -27.11 -15.94 14.80
CA ALA A 666 -27.23 -17.32 15.22
C ALA A 666 -27.41 -18.35 14.07
N PRO A 667 -26.99 -19.62 14.26
CA PRO A 667 -26.99 -20.63 13.19
C PRO A 667 -28.39 -20.81 12.60
N LYS A 668 -28.49 -20.70 11.27
CA LYS A 668 -29.73 -20.94 10.52
C LYS A 668 -29.86 -22.41 10.12
N GLU A 669 -31.05 -22.94 10.34
CA GLU A 669 -31.56 -24.20 9.79
C GLU A 669 -31.67 -24.14 8.25
N ALA A 670 -31.51 -25.31 7.64
CA ALA A 670 -31.43 -25.53 6.20
C ALA A 670 -32.76 -25.28 5.47
N VAL A 671 -32.72 -24.66 4.29
CA VAL A 671 -33.84 -24.63 3.34
C VAL A 671 -33.36 -24.85 1.90
N HIS A 672 -34.09 -25.71 1.21
CA HIS A 672 -33.93 -26.21 -0.15
C HIS A 672 -34.09 -25.17 -1.27
N GLU A 673 -33.33 -25.35 -2.35
CA GLU A 673 -33.46 -24.65 -3.63
C GLU A 673 -34.45 -25.35 -4.59
N GLN A 674 -35.19 -24.56 -5.37
CA GLN A 674 -35.88 -25.01 -6.58
C GLN A 674 -35.59 -24.03 -7.73
N GLN A 675 -35.07 -24.58 -8.84
CA GLN A 675 -34.81 -23.92 -10.13
C GLN A 675 -36.08 -23.75 -10.96
N LEU A 676 -36.20 -22.67 -11.74
CA LEU A 676 -36.89 -22.69 -13.04
C LEU A 676 -36.23 -21.77 -14.09
N LYS A 677 -36.57 -22.09 -15.34
CA LYS A 677 -35.89 -21.93 -16.63
C LYS A 677 -36.37 -20.71 -17.44
N ASP A 678 -35.59 -20.45 -18.51
CA ASP A 678 -35.79 -19.55 -19.66
C ASP A 678 -35.41 -18.07 -19.42
N GLY A 679 -34.82 -17.31 -20.34
CA GLY A 679 -34.52 -17.52 -21.76
C GLY A 679 -34.29 -16.18 -22.46
N SER A 680 -33.23 -15.45 -22.05
CA SER A 680 -32.65 -14.22 -22.65
C SER A 680 -33.48 -12.92 -22.68
N VAL A 681 -32.88 -11.82 -22.17
CA VAL A 681 -33.27 -10.42 -22.44
C VAL A 681 -32.01 -9.53 -22.50
N VAL A 682 -31.95 -8.64 -23.49
CA VAL A 682 -30.97 -7.55 -23.60
C VAL A 682 -31.25 -6.49 -22.52
N VAL A 683 -30.29 -6.21 -21.64
CA VAL A 683 -30.47 -5.21 -20.58
C VAL A 683 -29.76 -3.91 -20.94
N THR A 684 -30.52 -2.99 -21.56
CA THR A 684 -30.36 -1.56 -21.29
C THR A 684 -31.45 -1.22 -20.29
N HIS A 685 -31.09 -0.81 -19.07
CA HIS A 685 -31.81 0.09 -18.15
C HIS A 685 -31.43 -0.19 -16.70
N ALA A 686 -31.30 0.92 -15.97
CA ALA A 686 -31.07 1.03 -14.54
C ALA A 686 -31.98 0.08 -13.73
N VAL A 687 -31.40 -0.61 -12.74
CA VAL A 687 -32.18 -1.36 -11.76
C VAL A 687 -31.90 -0.75 -10.38
N GLU A 688 -32.99 -0.35 -9.74
CA GLU A 688 -33.08 0.16 -8.38
C GLU A 688 -32.37 -0.76 -7.38
N ILE A 689 -31.44 -0.19 -6.62
CA ILE A 689 -30.90 -0.78 -5.40
C ILE A 689 -31.95 -0.52 -4.32
N THR A 690 -32.75 -1.53 -3.97
CA THR A 690 -33.63 -1.43 -2.79
C THR A 690 -32.83 -1.60 -1.50
N ALA A 691 -32.65 -0.45 -0.84
CA ALA A 691 -32.40 -0.14 0.58
C ALA A 691 -31.58 -1.08 1.48
#